data_AF-A0AA39HQS9-F1
#
_entry.id   AF-A0AA39HQS9-F1
#
_cell.length_a   1.000
_cell.length_b   1.000
_cell.length_c   1.000
_cell.angle_alpha   90.00
_cell.angle_beta   90.00
_cell.angle_gamma   90.00
#
_symmetry.space_group_name_H-M   'P 1'
#
loop_
_entity.id
_entity.type
_entity.pdbx_description
1 polymer ?
#
loop_
_entity_poly.entity_id
_entity_poly.type
_entity_poly.pdbx_seq_one_letter_code
_entity_poly.pdbx_strand_id
1 'polypeptide(L)'
;MTTLPDETFVEGEAFQFKHGSTWVAVRLRSDPDGSILYWTGENISEFVFFDDVVDVRVQRFLQETESSTPLYSYSLTVVLSTDMVKVDEFALCDIRKPIVDIWADFIFSWSSASKRRYCGLLHHFKKALAPSRFVFFREKELLDIYTVADVVLPNMRNSAPYSHLVNALFTGKPFQKKKAIRKDHVTDRNLSEMVVAATELLQNPLLLEYFEELSEGASNLPFETLRAVLNRPNPSVSSGVRFSDAEVSEIFREFASDAVSFGFESFLHLLLSNHGADLFSADLEFRADSMDFPLSHYFVNTCVSNQNLFSSFEKADCSLEAYRQILLAGFRSIHLVCHPHEGEIVVRAGPSVAILGGEAASLEDFCAVIRAYAFRTTEMPLVIHLEHHCSLAQQRRIAAVLVDVFGNLLLKEPVADHLLEPDVALPSPSALRKKILISGKKKKPSQPDAEKGLELDDLYVYLQLESHPAKPGGCTVEYREFHKKNSMLSVVPTDHYKIRSDFHSIEKAKYGNWYEQYNVHNMTRIWPDGAVVGVNVNPELYWASGCQMVAMAVLHPEISRPFQLNQTLFEENGRCGFVLKPECLRSADVAVDYKGWTIPGVRSVRVEVEVLSALFLSTLGVNKTMKTLSTQVQVDLYDTFNDHCVGKKRNRTAVVKHNSVNPAYVDDSAKRTVFVFEKVGDSVVLEGKQPEGIPMIQVIKPEFAFLHFTVITNSGKEIAQRFMPVHRIRQGMNLVILRSETNQWIGPASVLVRFSVR
;
A
#
# COMPACT_ATOMS: atom_id res chain seq x y z
N MET A 1 8.38 -16.66 -6.88
CA MET A 1 9.53 -16.08 -6.17
C MET A 1 10.54 -15.60 -7.20
N THR A 2 10.75 -14.29 -7.34
CA THR A 2 11.86 -13.76 -8.15
C THR A 2 13.15 -13.92 -7.34
N THR A 3 14.06 -14.73 -7.86
CA THR A 3 15.46 -14.85 -7.45
C THR A 3 16.15 -13.50 -7.62
N LEU A 4 17.21 -13.23 -6.85
CA LEU A 4 18.05 -12.03 -7.00
C LEU A 4 18.42 -11.78 -8.48
N PRO A 5 18.76 -10.53 -8.84
CA PRO A 5 19.20 -10.21 -10.20
C PRO A 5 20.28 -11.19 -10.67
N ASP A 6 20.07 -11.77 -11.85
CA ASP A 6 21.02 -12.70 -12.46
C ASP A 6 22.33 -12.00 -12.86
N GLU A 7 23.41 -12.76 -12.99
CA GLU A 7 24.76 -12.25 -13.33
C GLU A 7 24.72 -11.37 -14.57
N THR A 8 23.90 -11.70 -15.56
CA THR A 8 23.68 -10.90 -16.78
C THR A 8 23.35 -9.42 -16.49
N PHE A 9 22.45 -9.16 -15.54
CA PHE A 9 22.03 -7.79 -15.19
C PHE A 9 23.03 -7.09 -14.27
N VAL A 10 23.80 -7.86 -13.49
CA VAL A 10 24.85 -7.35 -12.60
C VAL A 10 26.09 -6.93 -13.40
N GLU A 11 26.54 -7.76 -14.36
CA GLU A 11 27.64 -7.43 -15.26
C GLU A 11 27.31 -6.23 -16.15
N GLY A 12 26.06 -6.19 -16.63
CA GLY A 12 25.44 -5.07 -17.32
C GLY A 12 25.73 -5.00 -18.81
N GLU A 13 24.89 -4.23 -19.51
CA GLU A 13 24.87 -4.15 -20.96
C GLU A 13 25.09 -2.70 -21.44
N ALA A 14 25.67 -2.54 -22.63
CA ALA A 14 25.92 -1.23 -23.21
C ALA A 14 24.63 -0.63 -23.77
N PHE A 15 24.39 0.64 -23.48
CA PHE A 15 23.26 1.43 -23.97
C PHE A 15 23.70 2.86 -24.31
N GLN A 16 22.88 3.58 -25.05
CA GLN A 16 22.96 5.03 -25.17
C GLN A 16 21.97 5.68 -24.21
N PHE A 17 22.42 6.52 -23.29
CA PHE A 17 21.56 7.27 -22.37
C PHE A 17 21.26 8.66 -22.93
N LYS A 18 20.03 9.14 -22.75
CA LYS A 18 19.64 10.49 -23.17
C LYS A 18 20.02 11.52 -22.10
N HIS A 19 21.12 12.24 -22.32
CA HIS A 19 21.54 13.35 -21.47
C HIS A 19 21.23 14.68 -22.18
N GLY A 20 20.18 15.36 -21.74
CA GLY A 20 19.68 16.57 -22.40
C GLY A 20 19.21 16.28 -23.83
N SER A 21 19.83 16.92 -24.83
CA SER A 21 19.57 16.70 -26.25
C SER A 21 20.49 15.66 -26.89
N THR A 22 21.45 15.11 -26.14
CA THR A 22 22.49 14.22 -26.68
C THR A 22 22.38 12.80 -26.15
N TRP A 23 22.87 11.84 -26.95
CA TRP A 23 22.99 10.44 -26.57
C TRP A 23 24.43 10.13 -26.18
N VAL A 24 24.62 9.48 -25.05
CA VAL A 24 25.94 9.21 -24.46
C VAL A 24 26.06 7.73 -24.09
N ALA A 25 27.20 7.12 -24.40
CA ALA A 25 27.43 5.72 -24.12
C ALA A 25 27.53 5.47 -22.61
N VAL A 26 26.70 4.54 -22.12
CA VAL A 26 26.70 4.10 -20.72
C VAL A 26 26.59 2.59 -20.67
N ARG A 27 26.90 2.03 -19.50
CA ARG A 27 26.61 0.63 -19.22
C ARG A 27 25.60 0.53 -18.08
N LEU A 28 24.44 -0.03 -18.39
CA LEU A 28 23.30 -0.21 -17.47
C LEU A 28 23.47 -1.50 -16.66
N ARG A 29 23.19 -1.43 -15.36
CA ARG A 29 23.38 -2.51 -14.38
C ARG A 29 22.30 -2.51 -13.29
N SER A 30 22.01 -3.69 -12.77
CA SER A 30 21.43 -3.88 -11.43
C SER A 30 22.55 -4.07 -10.42
N ASP A 31 22.38 -3.65 -9.18
CA ASP A 31 23.24 -4.14 -8.11
C ASP A 31 22.89 -5.59 -7.72
N PRO A 32 23.82 -6.35 -7.11
CA PRO A 32 23.59 -7.74 -6.71
C PRO A 32 22.48 -7.92 -5.67
N ASP A 33 22.27 -6.91 -4.81
CA ASP A 33 21.21 -6.93 -3.79
C ASP A 33 19.83 -6.57 -4.40
N GLY A 34 19.77 -6.14 -5.67
CA GLY A 34 18.55 -5.75 -6.38
C GLY A 34 17.85 -4.52 -5.78
N SER A 35 18.63 -3.60 -5.21
CA SER A 35 18.17 -2.36 -4.59
C SER A 35 18.07 -1.19 -5.59
N ILE A 36 19.00 -1.12 -6.54
CA ILE A 36 19.16 -0.01 -7.48
C ILE A 36 19.40 -0.49 -8.91
N LEU A 37 18.85 0.25 -9.86
CA LEU A 37 19.27 0.26 -11.26
C LEU A 37 20.22 1.43 -11.44
N TYR A 38 21.40 1.21 -12.02
CA TYR A 38 22.41 2.25 -12.19
C TYR A 38 23.13 2.16 -13.52
N TRP A 39 23.67 3.28 -13.99
CA TRP A 39 24.42 3.34 -15.24
C TRP A 39 25.62 4.26 -15.13
N THR A 40 26.72 3.80 -15.75
CA THR A 40 28.01 4.51 -15.70
C THR A 40 28.60 4.67 -17.10
N GLY A 41 29.11 5.86 -17.41
CA GLY A 41 29.89 6.20 -18.60
C GLY A 41 31.09 7.09 -18.23
N GLU A 42 31.79 7.65 -19.22
CA GLU A 42 33.04 8.42 -18.99
C GLU A 42 32.88 9.58 -18.00
N ASN A 43 31.71 10.24 -17.97
CA ASN A 43 31.41 11.35 -17.05
C ASN A 43 29.99 11.25 -16.44
N ILE A 44 29.40 10.06 -16.43
CA ILE A 44 28.03 9.83 -15.98
C ILE A 44 28.03 8.70 -14.97
N SER A 45 27.36 8.90 -13.85
CA SER A 45 27.19 7.91 -12.78
C SER A 45 25.88 8.22 -12.07
N GLU A 46 24.82 7.63 -12.58
CA GLU A 46 23.44 7.87 -12.11
C GLU A 46 22.81 6.55 -11.68
N PHE A 47 21.78 6.65 -10.85
CA PHE A 47 21.05 5.50 -10.32
C PHE A 47 19.62 5.88 -9.95
N VAL A 48 18.77 4.86 -9.86
CA VAL A 48 17.40 4.94 -9.34
C VAL A 48 17.15 3.73 -8.46
N PHE A 49 16.26 3.86 -7.47
CA PHE A 49 15.80 2.70 -6.71
C PHE A 49 14.72 1.96 -7.50
N PHE A 50 14.76 0.63 -7.50
CA PHE A 50 13.71 -0.16 -8.15
C PHE A 50 12.31 0.10 -7.58
N ASP A 51 12.21 0.46 -6.30
CA ASP A 51 10.94 0.81 -5.67
C ASP A 51 10.31 2.10 -6.23
N ASP A 52 11.10 2.97 -6.86
CA ASP A 52 10.60 4.22 -7.44
C ASP A 52 10.09 4.00 -8.87
N VAL A 53 10.50 2.90 -9.53
CA VAL A 53 10.10 2.56 -10.90
C VAL A 53 8.64 2.12 -10.93
N VAL A 54 7.78 2.89 -11.58
CA VAL A 54 6.35 2.62 -11.72
C VAL A 54 5.99 2.02 -13.08
N ASP A 55 6.76 2.32 -14.11
CA ASP A 55 6.48 1.88 -15.48
C ASP A 55 7.78 1.77 -16.30
N VAL A 56 7.75 0.94 -17.33
CA VAL A 56 8.83 0.78 -18.31
C VAL A 56 8.23 0.67 -19.71
N ARG A 57 8.69 1.48 -20.66
CA ARG A 57 8.09 1.62 -21.98
C ARG A 57 9.14 1.40 -23.05
N VAL A 58 8.78 0.65 -24.08
CA VAL A 58 9.63 0.42 -25.25
C VAL A 58 8.99 1.05 -26.47
N GLN A 59 9.75 1.88 -27.19
CA GLN A 59 9.27 2.54 -28.41
C GLN A 59 10.34 2.50 -29.50
N ARG A 60 9.93 2.27 -30.75
CA ARG A 60 10.81 2.39 -31.92
C ARG A 60 10.84 3.83 -32.40
N PHE A 61 12.02 4.36 -32.67
CA PHE A 61 12.20 5.71 -33.23
C PHE A 61 13.32 5.75 -34.26
N LEU A 62 13.36 6.83 -35.05
CA LEU A 62 14.45 7.10 -35.99
C LEU A 62 15.51 7.93 -35.26
N GLN A 63 16.73 7.42 -35.18
CA GLN A 63 17.84 8.15 -34.59
C GLN A 63 18.45 9.08 -35.63
N GLU A 64 18.52 10.38 -35.32
CA GLU A 64 19.21 11.35 -36.16
C GLU A 64 20.71 11.00 -36.22
N THR A 65 21.20 10.69 -37.42
CA THR A 65 22.63 10.41 -37.65
C THR A 65 23.12 11.26 -38.82
N GLU A 66 24.41 11.56 -38.85
CA GLU A 66 25.06 12.25 -40.00
C GLU A 66 25.09 11.38 -41.27
N SER A 67 24.67 10.11 -41.19
CA SER A 67 24.70 9.15 -42.29
C SER A 67 23.44 9.22 -43.16
N SER A 68 23.56 8.87 -44.44
CA SER A 68 22.44 8.85 -45.40
C SER A 68 21.46 7.67 -45.21
N THR A 69 21.76 6.74 -44.32
CA THR A 69 20.93 5.56 -44.03
C THR A 69 20.13 5.75 -42.73
N PRO A 70 18.80 5.55 -42.75
CA PRO A 70 17.98 5.69 -41.55
C PRO A 70 18.33 4.60 -40.52
N LEU A 71 18.80 5.01 -39.34
CA LEU A 71 19.06 4.11 -38.22
C LEU A 71 17.84 4.05 -37.31
N TYR A 72 17.18 2.90 -37.24
CA TYR A 72 16.09 2.67 -36.30
C TYR A 72 16.64 2.14 -34.98
N SER A 73 16.28 2.82 -33.90
CA SER A 73 16.65 2.46 -32.54
C SER A 73 15.40 2.23 -31.69
N TYR A 74 15.58 1.52 -30.58
CA TYR A 74 14.52 1.22 -29.62
C TYR A 74 14.84 1.93 -28.31
N SER A 75 13.93 2.79 -27.85
CA SER A 75 14.04 3.45 -26.56
C SER A 75 13.55 2.52 -25.46
N LEU A 76 14.26 2.54 -24.33
CA LEU A 76 13.88 1.99 -23.05
C LEU A 76 13.60 3.18 -22.12
N THR A 77 12.34 3.57 -21.99
CA THR A 77 11.93 4.66 -21.10
C THR A 77 11.53 4.07 -19.76
N VAL A 78 12.22 4.48 -18.69
CA VAL A 78 11.91 4.08 -17.32
C VAL A 78 11.22 5.25 -16.63
N VAL A 79 10.03 5.00 -16.09
CA VAL A 79 9.20 6.02 -15.44
C VAL A 79 9.26 5.80 -13.94
N LEU A 80 9.51 6.88 -13.22
CA LEU A 80 9.67 6.93 -11.77
C LEU A 80 8.54 7.74 -11.15
N SER A 81 8.08 7.35 -9.96
CA SER A 81 7.21 8.19 -9.16
C SER A 81 7.34 7.89 -7.67
N THR A 82 7.51 8.93 -6.87
CA THR A 82 7.59 8.85 -5.41
C THR A 82 6.29 9.24 -4.71
N ASP A 83 5.40 9.93 -5.42
CA ASP A 83 4.18 10.52 -4.87
C ASP A 83 2.89 10.20 -5.62
N MET A 84 2.96 9.35 -6.65
CA MET A 84 1.84 9.01 -7.56
C MET A 84 1.30 10.19 -8.37
N VAL A 85 1.81 11.41 -8.14
CA VAL A 85 1.35 12.65 -8.75
C VAL A 85 2.31 13.11 -9.83
N LYS A 86 3.59 13.15 -9.49
CA LYS A 86 4.68 13.51 -10.38
C LYS A 86 5.34 12.25 -10.90
N VAL A 87 5.56 12.25 -12.20
CA VAL A 87 6.35 11.23 -12.88
C VAL A 87 7.61 11.88 -13.42
N ASP A 88 8.74 11.27 -13.11
CA ASP A 88 10.01 11.56 -13.76
C ASP A 88 10.31 10.43 -14.73
N GLU A 89 11.06 10.71 -15.79
CA GLU A 89 11.46 9.67 -16.73
C GLU A 89 12.89 9.88 -17.22
N PHE A 90 13.54 8.77 -17.54
CA PHE A 90 14.78 8.77 -18.29
C PHE A 90 14.70 7.71 -19.39
N ALA A 91 15.46 7.93 -20.45
CA ALA A 91 15.46 7.05 -21.61
C ALA A 91 16.87 6.57 -21.93
N LEU A 92 16.98 5.26 -22.15
CA LEU A 92 18.11 4.64 -22.83
C LEU A 92 17.68 4.21 -24.24
N CYS A 93 18.62 3.94 -25.14
CA CYS A 93 18.31 3.28 -26.40
C CYS A 93 19.40 2.31 -26.85
N ASP A 94 18.98 1.32 -27.63
CA ASP A 94 19.85 0.38 -28.34
C ASP A 94 19.19 -0.01 -29.68
N ILE A 95 20.00 -0.38 -30.67
CA ILE A 95 19.53 -0.84 -31.98
C ILE A 95 19.02 -2.31 -31.91
N ARG A 96 19.46 -3.07 -30.91
CA ARG A 96 19.13 -4.48 -30.67
C ARG A 96 17.84 -4.59 -29.86
N LYS A 97 16.70 -4.70 -30.54
CA LYS A 97 15.39 -4.90 -29.88
C LYS A 97 15.39 -5.99 -28.80
N PRO A 98 15.97 -7.19 -29.01
CA PRO A 98 15.93 -8.25 -28.00
C PRO A 98 16.58 -7.86 -26.68
N ILE A 99 17.64 -7.05 -26.73
CA ILE A 99 18.31 -6.52 -25.54
C ILE A 99 17.39 -5.55 -24.81
N VAL A 100 16.77 -4.60 -25.54
CA VAL A 100 15.84 -3.63 -24.97
C VAL A 100 14.64 -4.33 -24.31
N ASP A 101 14.07 -5.34 -24.95
CA ASP A 101 12.94 -6.09 -24.41
C ASP A 101 13.31 -6.84 -23.12
N ILE A 102 14.44 -7.55 -23.10
CA ILE A 102 14.90 -8.31 -21.91
C ILE A 102 15.11 -7.37 -20.71
N TRP A 103 15.74 -6.20 -20.94
CA TRP A 103 15.92 -5.20 -19.89
C TRP A 103 14.60 -4.58 -19.44
N ALA A 104 13.69 -4.30 -20.38
CA ALA A 104 12.37 -3.77 -20.05
C ALA A 104 11.58 -4.73 -19.15
N ASP A 105 11.55 -6.00 -19.53
CA ASP A 105 10.85 -7.06 -18.80
C ASP A 105 11.47 -7.28 -17.41
N PHE A 106 12.80 -7.30 -17.31
CA PHE A 106 13.51 -7.42 -16.03
C PHE A 106 13.20 -6.24 -15.11
N ILE A 107 13.40 -5.00 -15.57
CA ILE A 107 13.19 -3.80 -14.76
C ILE A 107 11.73 -3.74 -14.28
N PHE A 108 10.77 -3.96 -15.18
CA PHE A 108 9.35 -3.90 -14.81
C PHE A 108 8.95 -5.01 -13.83
N SER A 109 9.36 -6.26 -14.10
CA SER A 109 9.02 -7.42 -13.27
C SER A 109 9.68 -7.34 -11.89
N TRP A 110 10.96 -6.95 -11.84
CA TRP A 110 11.70 -6.80 -10.59
C TRP A 110 11.12 -5.68 -9.74
N SER A 111 10.88 -4.49 -10.31
CA SER A 111 10.28 -3.36 -9.59
C SER A 111 8.90 -3.70 -9.02
N SER A 112 8.08 -4.40 -9.81
CA SER A 112 6.75 -4.86 -9.38
C SER A 112 6.81 -5.91 -8.26
N ALA A 113 7.84 -6.77 -8.26
CA ALA A 113 8.06 -7.76 -7.22
C ALA A 113 8.64 -7.15 -5.93
N SER A 114 9.62 -6.25 -6.07
CA SER A 114 10.28 -5.54 -4.96
C SER A 114 9.25 -4.80 -4.09
N LYS A 115 8.33 -4.08 -4.74
CA LYS A 115 7.22 -3.37 -4.09
C LYS A 115 6.28 -4.26 -3.26
N ARG A 116 6.24 -5.57 -3.53
CA ARG A 116 5.40 -6.55 -2.81
C ARG A 116 6.17 -7.30 -1.73
N ARG A 117 7.51 -7.15 -1.68
CA ARG A 117 8.34 -7.78 -0.65
C ARG A 117 8.39 -6.89 0.59
N TYR A 118 8.12 -7.52 1.72
CA TYR A 118 8.25 -6.91 3.03
C TYR A 118 9.54 -7.41 3.69
N CYS A 119 10.49 -6.51 3.91
CA CYS A 119 11.85 -6.84 4.34
C CYS A 119 12.18 -6.26 5.72
N GLY A 120 13.16 -6.87 6.39
CA GLY A 120 13.67 -6.38 7.68
C GLY A 120 14.60 -5.18 7.54
N LEU A 121 15.01 -4.61 8.68
CA LEU A 121 15.82 -3.39 8.73
C LEU A 121 17.15 -3.50 7.94
N LEU A 122 17.80 -4.67 7.99
CA LEU A 122 19.06 -4.89 7.29
C LEU A 122 18.94 -4.69 5.78
N HIS A 123 17.83 -5.09 5.17
CA HIS A 123 17.58 -4.87 3.75
C HIS A 123 17.50 -3.38 3.41
N HIS A 124 16.77 -2.60 4.21
CA HIS A 124 16.65 -1.15 4.00
C HIS A 124 17.98 -0.42 4.24
N PHE A 125 18.81 -0.91 5.16
CA PHE A 125 20.17 -0.41 5.37
C PHE A 125 21.08 -0.72 4.17
N LYS A 126 21.05 -1.95 3.64
CA LYS A 126 21.72 -2.33 2.39
C LYS A 126 21.33 -1.43 1.24
N LYS A 127 20.02 -1.24 1.05
CA LYS A 127 19.45 -0.37 0.02
C LYS A 127 19.98 1.05 0.13
N ALA A 128 20.00 1.62 1.33
CA ALA A 128 20.53 2.97 1.55
C ALA A 128 22.03 3.11 1.25
N LEU A 129 22.80 2.02 1.45
CA LEU A 129 24.24 1.98 1.20
C LEU A 129 24.60 1.64 -0.26
N ALA A 130 23.66 1.10 -1.05
CA ALA A 130 23.89 0.63 -2.40
C ALA A 130 24.48 1.69 -3.35
N PRO A 131 23.99 2.94 -3.41
CA PRO A 131 24.58 3.97 -4.29
C PRO A 131 26.05 4.24 -3.99
N SER A 132 26.41 4.30 -2.71
CA SER A 132 27.80 4.51 -2.30
C SER A 132 28.68 3.29 -2.59
N ARG A 133 28.15 2.06 -2.47
CA ARG A 133 28.90 0.82 -2.76
C ARG A 133 29.17 0.64 -4.24
N PHE A 134 28.16 0.83 -5.09
CA PHE A 134 28.19 0.38 -6.48
C PHE A 134 28.36 1.51 -7.51
N VAL A 135 28.02 2.76 -7.15
CA VAL A 135 28.03 3.89 -8.08
C VAL A 135 29.16 4.86 -7.74
N PHE A 136 29.06 5.58 -6.63
CA PHE A 136 29.95 6.73 -6.34
C PHE A 136 31.40 6.35 -6.02
N PHE A 137 31.62 5.17 -5.46
CA PHE A 137 32.96 4.71 -5.09
C PHE A 137 33.33 3.41 -5.77
N ARG A 138 32.80 3.13 -6.97
CA ARG A 138 32.95 1.86 -7.66
C ARG A 138 34.41 1.39 -7.78
N GLU A 139 35.31 2.30 -8.13
CA GLU A 139 36.75 2.02 -8.29
C GLU A 139 37.47 1.74 -6.97
N LYS A 140 36.87 2.11 -5.83
CA LYS A 140 37.43 1.78 -4.52
C LYS A 140 37.12 0.33 -4.19
N GLU A 141 38.16 -0.47 -3.97
CA GLU A 141 38.04 -1.84 -3.44
C GLU A 141 37.58 -1.86 -1.97
N LEU A 142 37.62 -0.71 -1.28
CA LEU A 142 37.33 -0.59 0.14
C LEU A 142 36.02 0.17 0.39
N LEU A 143 35.27 -0.27 1.39
CA LEU A 143 34.19 0.46 2.06
C LEU A 143 34.77 1.10 3.32
N ASP A 144 34.86 2.43 3.35
CA ASP A 144 35.36 3.18 4.50
C ASP A 144 34.25 3.52 5.52
N ILE A 145 34.64 3.74 6.78
CA ILE A 145 33.72 4.08 7.87
C ILE A 145 32.91 5.35 7.55
N TYR A 146 33.53 6.33 6.90
CA TYR A 146 32.90 7.61 6.62
C TYR A 146 31.74 7.45 5.62
N THR A 147 31.87 6.53 4.67
CA THR A 147 30.80 6.18 3.74
C THR A 147 29.57 5.65 4.50
N VAL A 148 29.78 4.76 5.48
CA VAL A 148 28.69 4.24 6.32
C VAL A 148 28.10 5.37 7.19
N ALA A 149 28.95 6.21 7.77
CA ALA A 149 28.54 7.32 8.62
C ALA A 149 27.74 8.39 7.85
N ASP A 150 28.07 8.64 6.58
CA ASP A 150 27.33 9.58 5.73
C ASP A 150 25.93 9.06 5.35
N VAL A 151 25.76 7.73 5.22
CA VAL A 151 24.44 7.13 4.98
C VAL A 151 23.56 7.27 6.22
N VAL A 152 24.13 7.05 7.41
CA VAL A 152 23.40 7.17 8.68
C VAL A 152 23.14 8.63 9.06
N LEU A 153 24.12 9.51 8.87
CA LEU A 153 24.09 10.93 9.23
C LEU A 153 24.48 11.79 8.01
N PRO A 154 23.59 11.93 7.02
CA PRO A 154 23.88 12.69 5.81
C PRO A 154 24.12 14.17 6.11
N ASN A 155 25.12 14.75 5.46
CA ASN A 155 25.52 16.17 5.59
C ASN A 155 25.95 16.61 7.00
N MET A 156 26.46 15.68 7.82
CA MET A 156 26.77 15.92 9.25
C MET A 156 28.24 15.70 9.64
N ARG A 157 29.17 15.53 8.68
CA ARG A 157 30.59 15.15 8.88
C ARG A 157 31.37 15.89 9.97
N ASN A 158 30.97 17.11 10.32
CA ASN A 158 31.65 17.96 11.32
C ASN A 158 30.85 18.16 12.61
N SER A 159 29.88 17.29 12.88
CA SER A 159 29.02 17.37 14.07
C SER A 159 29.46 16.37 15.15
N ALA A 160 29.17 16.68 16.42
CA ALA A 160 29.44 15.76 17.52
C ALA A 160 28.77 14.38 17.34
N PRO A 161 27.48 14.26 16.89
CA PRO A 161 26.86 12.97 16.61
C PRO A 161 27.61 12.16 15.54
N TYR A 162 28.16 12.82 14.52
CA TYR A 162 28.92 12.14 13.47
C TYR A 162 30.25 11.59 14.00
N SER A 163 30.99 12.37 14.79
CA SER A 163 32.22 11.91 15.44
C SER A 163 31.96 10.73 16.39
N HIS A 164 30.85 10.78 17.14
CA HIS A 164 30.43 9.69 18.01
C HIS A 164 30.12 8.41 17.21
N LEU A 165 29.32 8.52 16.16
CA LEU A 165 29.00 7.41 15.25
C LEU A 165 30.26 6.78 14.63
N VAL A 166 31.19 7.61 14.13
CA VAL A 166 32.46 7.13 13.57
C VAL A 166 33.25 6.34 14.61
N ASN A 167 33.28 6.80 15.87
CA ASN A 167 33.97 6.09 16.95
C ASN A 167 33.27 4.76 17.31
N ALA A 168 31.93 4.75 17.35
CA ALA A 168 31.16 3.53 17.57
C ALA A 168 31.41 2.48 16.47
N LEU A 169 31.39 2.91 15.20
CA LEU A 169 31.73 2.05 14.06
C LEU A 169 33.18 1.57 14.11
N PHE A 170 34.13 2.46 14.43
CA PHE A 170 35.56 2.15 14.50
C PHE A 170 35.89 1.11 15.58
N THR A 171 35.24 1.20 16.74
CA THR A 171 35.44 0.26 17.85
C THR A 171 34.65 -1.03 17.68
N GLY A 172 33.53 -0.98 16.94
CA GLY A 172 32.68 -2.14 16.66
C GLY A 172 33.36 -3.23 15.85
N LYS A 173 32.74 -4.42 15.88
CA LYS A 173 33.17 -5.63 15.15
C LYS A 173 33.34 -5.48 13.62
N PRO A 174 32.60 -4.64 12.87
CA PRO A 174 32.76 -4.65 11.43
C PRO A 174 34.08 -3.99 10.99
N PHE A 175 34.66 -3.11 11.81
CA PHE A 175 35.89 -2.40 11.48
C PHE A 175 37.07 -2.74 12.40
N GLN A 176 36.86 -3.12 13.67
CA GLN A 176 37.92 -3.55 14.61
C GLN A 176 39.16 -2.64 14.58
N LYS A 177 38.97 -1.33 14.77
CA LYS A 177 40.02 -0.30 14.71
C LYS A 177 40.67 -0.09 13.34
N LYS A 178 40.09 -0.62 12.25
CA LYS A 178 40.44 -0.28 10.86
C LYS A 178 39.53 0.83 10.38
N LYS A 179 39.98 1.64 9.41
CA LYS A 179 39.14 2.71 8.82
C LYS A 179 38.32 2.27 7.62
N ALA A 180 38.58 1.08 7.09
CA ALA A 180 37.90 0.54 5.93
C ALA A 180 38.03 -0.99 5.88
N ILE A 181 37.11 -1.64 5.17
CA ILE A 181 37.11 -3.07 4.87
C ILE A 181 36.95 -3.29 3.37
N ARG A 182 37.44 -4.43 2.85
CA ARG A 182 37.27 -4.73 1.42
C ARG A 182 35.80 -5.02 1.10
N LYS A 183 35.32 -4.50 -0.03
CA LYS A 183 33.92 -4.64 -0.46
C LYS A 183 33.51 -6.09 -0.73
N ASP A 184 34.43 -6.91 -1.24
CA ASP A 184 34.23 -8.34 -1.48
C ASP A 184 34.05 -9.16 -0.19
N HIS A 185 34.47 -8.60 0.96
CA HIS A 185 34.28 -9.19 2.28
C HIS A 185 33.07 -8.62 3.03
N VAL A 186 32.29 -7.70 2.43
CA VAL A 186 31.11 -7.12 3.10
C VAL A 186 29.95 -8.11 3.00
N THR A 187 29.79 -8.93 4.04
CA THR A 187 28.67 -9.87 4.18
C THR A 187 27.48 -9.25 4.91
N ASP A 188 26.33 -9.93 4.89
CA ASP A 188 25.14 -9.57 5.69
C ASP A 188 25.46 -9.48 7.17
N ARG A 189 26.33 -10.36 7.67
CA ARG A 189 26.81 -10.32 9.05
C ARG A 189 27.54 -9.01 9.33
N ASN A 190 28.48 -8.62 8.46
CA ASN A 190 29.23 -7.37 8.66
C ASN A 190 28.31 -6.14 8.58
N LEU A 191 27.34 -6.14 7.68
CA LEU A 191 26.37 -5.04 7.57
C LEU A 191 25.45 -4.98 8.79
N SER A 192 25.02 -6.13 9.30
CA SER A 192 24.23 -6.20 10.53
C SER A 192 25.03 -5.71 11.74
N GLU A 193 26.32 -6.07 11.84
CA GLU A 193 27.23 -5.54 12.86
C GLU A 193 27.44 -4.02 12.73
N MET A 194 27.44 -3.46 11.51
CA MET A 194 27.46 -2.01 11.31
C MET A 194 26.20 -1.35 11.85
N VAL A 195 25.02 -1.95 11.61
CA VAL A 195 23.76 -1.46 12.15
C VAL A 195 23.79 -1.50 13.69
N VAL A 196 24.17 -2.64 14.28
CA VAL A 196 24.28 -2.82 15.74
C VAL A 196 25.22 -1.78 16.36
N ALA A 197 26.39 -1.55 15.74
CA ALA A 197 27.34 -0.55 16.22
C ALA A 197 26.84 0.89 16.04
N ALA A 198 26.24 1.21 14.89
CA ALA A 198 25.73 2.55 14.59
C ALA A 198 24.57 2.98 15.49
N THR A 199 23.79 2.00 15.97
CA THR A 199 22.58 2.22 16.79
C THR A 199 22.78 1.88 18.26
N GLU A 200 23.96 1.35 18.61
CA GLU A 200 24.34 0.93 19.97
C GLU A 200 23.36 -0.10 20.58
N LEU A 201 22.74 -0.95 19.75
CA LEU A 201 21.74 -1.92 20.18
C LEU A 201 22.24 -2.90 21.25
N LEU A 202 23.53 -3.24 21.22
CA LEU A 202 24.16 -4.07 22.26
C LEU A 202 24.11 -3.44 23.66
N GLN A 203 24.01 -2.11 23.73
CA GLN A 203 23.97 -1.35 24.99
C GLN A 203 22.53 -0.99 25.38
N ASN A 204 21.52 -1.40 24.60
CA ASN A 204 20.12 -1.09 24.89
C ASN A 204 19.62 -1.98 26.06
N PRO A 205 19.35 -1.40 27.24
CA PRO A 205 19.04 -2.18 28.43
C PRO A 205 17.68 -2.89 28.32
N LEU A 206 16.70 -2.31 27.62
CA LEU A 206 15.36 -2.90 27.47
C LEU A 206 15.35 -4.10 26.53
N LEU A 207 16.20 -4.08 25.49
CA LEU A 207 16.39 -5.24 24.63
C LEU A 207 17.11 -6.38 25.35
N LEU A 208 18.12 -6.04 26.15
CA LEU A 208 18.83 -7.02 26.97
C LEU A 208 17.88 -7.63 27.99
N GLU A 209 17.10 -6.82 28.70
CA GLU A 209 16.09 -7.27 29.66
C GLU A 209 15.07 -8.20 28.98
N TYR A 210 14.57 -7.88 27.79
CA TYR A 210 13.68 -8.76 27.04
C TYR A 210 14.35 -10.09 26.65
N PHE A 211 15.63 -10.06 26.27
CA PHE A 211 16.38 -11.28 25.99
C PHE A 211 16.57 -12.13 27.25
N GLU A 212 16.86 -11.52 28.39
CA GLU A 212 16.96 -12.17 29.70
C GLU A 212 15.61 -12.77 30.13
N GLU A 213 14.49 -12.06 29.90
CA GLU A 213 13.13 -12.59 30.09
C GLU A 213 12.89 -13.86 29.27
N LEU A 214 13.29 -13.85 27.99
CA LEU A 214 13.11 -15.00 27.10
C LEU A 214 14.02 -16.19 27.46
N SER A 215 15.26 -15.91 27.86
CA SER A 215 16.26 -16.92 28.19
C SER A 215 16.17 -17.43 29.63
N GLU A 216 15.22 -16.93 30.42
CA GLU A 216 15.09 -17.21 31.85
C GLU A 216 16.40 -16.89 32.63
N GLY A 217 17.09 -15.83 32.20
CA GLY A 217 18.38 -15.39 32.76
C GLY A 217 19.60 -16.17 32.25
N ALA A 218 19.45 -17.10 31.32
CA ALA A 218 20.58 -17.80 30.70
C ALA A 218 21.32 -16.93 29.68
N SER A 219 22.60 -17.23 29.44
CA SER A 219 23.40 -16.50 28.44
C SER A 219 23.03 -16.82 26.98
N ASN A 220 22.32 -17.91 26.76
CA ASN A 220 21.91 -18.39 25.44
C ASN A 220 20.41 -18.70 25.43
N LEU A 221 19.77 -18.43 24.30
CA LEU A 221 18.39 -18.77 24.03
C LEU A 221 18.28 -20.25 23.61
N PRO A 222 17.52 -21.09 24.33
CA PRO A 222 17.28 -22.47 23.92
C PRO A 222 16.56 -22.55 22.57
N PHE A 223 16.79 -23.63 21.82
CA PHE A 223 16.14 -23.87 20.53
C PHE A 223 14.60 -23.84 20.63
N GLU A 224 14.03 -24.47 21.66
CA GLU A 224 12.58 -24.48 21.89
C GLU A 224 12.02 -23.08 22.17
N THR A 225 12.78 -22.24 22.87
CA THR A 225 12.39 -20.84 23.09
C THR A 225 12.45 -20.04 21.80
N LEU A 226 13.50 -20.21 20.98
CA LEU A 226 13.57 -19.58 19.66
C LEU A 226 12.40 -20.00 18.77
N ARG A 227 12.08 -21.29 18.74
CA ARG A 227 10.92 -21.84 18.03
C ARG A 227 9.63 -21.18 18.51
N ALA A 228 9.45 -21.05 19.82
CA ALA A 228 8.28 -20.40 20.40
C ALA A 228 8.19 -18.90 20.08
N VAL A 229 9.32 -18.19 20.01
CA VAL A 229 9.38 -16.78 19.61
C VAL A 229 9.00 -16.61 18.14
N LEU A 230 9.60 -17.40 17.24
CA LEU A 230 9.34 -17.32 15.80
C LEU A 230 7.91 -17.71 15.43
N ASN A 231 7.32 -18.68 16.15
CA ASN A 231 5.98 -19.20 15.91
C ASN A 231 4.90 -18.63 16.86
N ARG A 232 5.18 -17.55 17.60
CA ARG A 232 4.22 -17.00 18.56
C ARG A 232 2.96 -16.53 17.80
N PRO A 233 1.77 -17.11 18.08
CA PRO A 233 0.58 -16.83 17.29
C PRO A 233 -0.01 -15.45 17.62
N ASN A 234 -0.62 -14.82 16.63
CA ASN A 234 -1.52 -13.70 16.85
C ASN A 234 -2.93 -14.27 17.11
N PRO A 235 -3.53 -14.10 18.31
CA PRO A 235 -4.79 -14.75 18.66
C PRO A 235 -5.97 -14.27 17.82
N SER A 236 -5.86 -13.12 17.15
CA SER A 236 -6.91 -12.57 16.27
C SER A 236 -7.19 -13.43 15.05
N VAL A 237 -6.24 -14.28 14.63
CA VAL A 237 -6.38 -15.18 13.48
C VAL A 237 -5.97 -16.59 13.91
N SER A 238 -6.77 -17.59 13.55
CA SER A 238 -6.35 -18.98 13.64
C SER A 238 -5.19 -19.23 12.69
N SER A 239 -3.96 -19.22 13.22
CA SER A 239 -2.73 -19.46 12.47
C SER A 239 -2.11 -20.80 12.87
N GLY A 240 -1.70 -21.57 11.88
CA GLY A 240 -0.86 -22.75 12.09
C GLY A 240 0.59 -22.36 12.41
N VAL A 241 1.43 -23.37 12.63
CA VAL A 241 2.88 -23.19 12.75
C VAL A 241 3.42 -22.52 11.47
N ARG A 242 4.15 -21.41 11.63
CA ARG A 242 4.68 -20.61 10.51
C ARG A 242 6.03 -21.13 10.02
N PHE A 243 6.91 -21.47 10.96
CA PHE A 243 8.23 -22.02 10.72
C PHE A 243 8.27 -23.45 11.25
N SER A 244 8.53 -24.39 10.35
CA SER A 244 8.83 -25.77 10.68
C SER A 244 10.12 -25.89 11.49
N ASP A 245 10.30 -27.02 12.18
CA ASP A 245 11.49 -27.26 13.00
C ASP A 245 12.77 -27.25 12.16
N ALA A 246 12.69 -27.65 10.89
CA ALA A 246 13.80 -27.59 9.94
C ALA A 246 14.19 -26.14 9.62
N GLU A 247 13.22 -25.27 9.36
CA GLU A 247 13.45 -23.84 9.10
C GLU A 247 14.00 -23.13 10.33
N VAL A 248 13.44 -23.40 11.53
CA VAL A 248 13.98 -22.85 12.78
C VAL A 248 15.42 -23.32 13.01
N SER A 249 15.75 -24.57 12.66
CA SER A 249 17.12 -25.10 12.76
C SER A 249 18.08 -24.44 11.78
N GLU A 250 17.61 -24.02 10.61
CA GLU A 250 18.40 -23.24 9.65
C GLU A 250 18.63 -21.81 10.16
N ILE A 251 17.59 -21.13 10.61
CA ILE A 251 17.67 -19.80 11.22
C ILE A 251 18.62 -19.81 12.43
N PHE A 252 18.52 -20.82 13.30
CA PHE A 252 19.42 -20.97 14.44
C PHE A 252 20.88 -21.04 13.99
N ARG A 253 21.20 -21.89 13.01
CA ARG A 253 22.56 -22.06 12.49
C ARG A 253 23.08 -20.81 11.79
N GLU A 254 22.21 -20.07 11.11
CA GLU A 254 22.57 -18.83 10.41
C GLU A 254 23.04 -17.74 11.37
N PHE A 255 22.36 -17.56 12.51
CA PHE A 255 22.64 -16.45 13.43
C PHE A 255 23.48 -16.83 14.66
N ALA A 256 23.61 -18.12 14.98
CA ALA A 256 24.45 -18.59 16.09
C ALA A 256 25.92 -18.19 15.90
N SER A 257 26.57 -17.71 16.96
CA SER A 257 27.94 -17.17 16.89
C SER A 257 29.02 -18.22 16.58
N ASP A 258 28.79 -19.47 16.97
CA ASP A 258 29.69 -20.62 16.79
C ASP A 258 28.93 -21.85 16.23
N ALA A 259 27.80 -21.59 15.56
CA ALA A 259 26.82 -22.57 15.09
C ALA A 259 26.06 -23.34 16.20
N VAL A 260 26.33 -23.09 17.49
CA VAL A 260 25.73 -23.83 18.61
C VAL A 260 25.13 -22.91 19.69
N SER A 261 25.67 -21.69 19.85
CA SER A 261 25.24 -20.73 20.87
C SER A 261 24.44 -19.57 20.24
N PHE A 262 23.21 -19.37 20.73
CA PHE A 262 22.34 -18.28 20.33
C PHE A 262 22.24 -17.24 21.45
N GLY A 263 23.23 -16.35 21.54
CA GLY A 263 23.30 -15.30 22.56
C GLY A 263 22.52 -14.04 22.18
N PHE A 264 22.62 -13.01 23.02
CA PHE A 264 21.96 -11.71 22.80
C PHE A 264 22.33 -11.08 21.44
N GLU A 265 23.60 -11.17 21.04
CA GLU A 265 24.05 -10.66 19.75
C GLU A 265 23.38 -11.41 18.57
N SER A 266 23.26 -12.75 18.65
CA SER A 266 22.53 -13.55 17.66
C SER A 266 21.06 -13.12 17.56
N PHE A 267 20.43 -12.82 18.70
CA PHE A 267 19.06 -12.28 18.73
C PHE A 267 18.96 -10.92 18.04
N LEU A 268 19.92 -10.01 18.22
CA LEU A 268 19.93 -8.73 17.52
C LEU A 268 20.05 -8.92 16.00
N HIS A 269 20.93 -9.82 15.54
CA HIS A 269 21.07 -10.09 14.10
C HIS A 269 19.79 -10.71 13.51
N LEU A 270 19.13 -11.61 14.24
CA LEU A 270 17.82 -12.13 13.86
C LEU A 270 16.78 -11.01 13.75
N LEU A 271 16.70 -10.12 14.75
CA LEU A 271 15.76 -9.00 14.78
C LEU A 271 15.97 -8.03 13.59
N LEU A 272 17.22 -7.83 13.16
CA LEU A 272 17.56 -6.98 12.01
C LEU A 272 17.29 -7.64 10.65
N SER A 273 17.24 -8.98 10.60
CA SER A 273 17.08 -9.76 9.37
C SER A 273 15.64 -9.77 8.83
N ASN A 274 15.44 -10.37 7.65
CA ASN A 274 14.10 -10.62 7.12
C ASN A 274 13.27 -11.60 7.98
N HIS A 275 13.91 -12.49 8.74
CA HIS A 275 13.21 -13.38 9.68
C HIS A 275 12.61 -12.62 10.87
N GLY A 276 13.22 -11.47 11.22
CA GLY A 276 12.76 -10.52 12.24
C GLY A 276 11.85 -9.40 11.73
N ALA A 277 11.46 -9.41 10.45
CA ALA A 277 10.56 -8.40 9.89
C ALA A 277 9.21 -8.37 10.63
N ASP A 278 8.66 -7.17 10.83
CA ASP A 278 7.45 -6.92 11.63
C ASP A 278 6.16 -7.45 11.00
N LEU A 279 6.19 -7.76 9.69
CA LEU A 279 5.16 -8.47 8.94
C LEU A 279 5.78 -9.59 8.10
N PHE A 280 5.02 -10.65 7.84
CA PHE A 280 5.44 -11.70 6.92
C PHE A 280 5.11 -11.33 5.48
N SER A 281 6.10 -11.36 4.58
CA SER A 281 5.88 -11.17 3.14
C SER A 281 4.79 -12.10 2.59
N ALA A 282 4.78 -13.37 3.04
CA ALA A 282 3.81 -14.38 2.59
C ALA A 282 2.34 -14.02 2.91
N ASP A 283 2.10 -13.23 3.96
CA ASP A 283 0.74 -12.80 4.30
C ASP A 283 0.20 -11.75 3.30
N LEU A 284 1.09 -11.11 2.54
CA LEU A 284 0.75 -10.11 1.53
C LEU A 284 0.80 -10.66 0.09
N GLU A 285 1.13 -11.94 -0.10
CA GLU A 285 1.19 -12.54 -1.44
C GLU A 285 -0.22 -12.73 -2.05
N PHE A 286 -0.28 -12.85 -3.37
CA PHE A 286 -1.54 -13.10 -4.07
C PHE A 286 -2.07 -14.50 -3.77
N ARG A 287 -3.32 -14.58 -3.33
CA ARG A 287 -4.00 -15.82 -2.92
C ARG A 287 -5.09 -16.20 -3.92
N ALA A 288 -4.71 -16.99 -4.93
CA ALA A 288 -5.63 -17.40 -5.99
C ALA A 288 -6.87 -18.15 -5.46
N ASP A 289 -6.68 -18.99 -4.44
CA ASP A 289 -7.74 -19.73 -3.73
C ASP A 289 -8.80 -18.82 -3.09
N SER A 290 -8.43 -17.60 -2.73
CA SER A 290 -9.33 -16.62 -2.12
C SER A 290 -10.14 -15.83 -3.14
N MET A 291 -9.94 -16.01 -4.45
CA MET A 291 -10.53 -15.18 -5.52
C MET A 291 -11.79 -15.77 -6.16
N ASP A 292 -12.31 -16.86 -5.60
CA ASP A 292 -13.45 -17.60 -6.13
C ASP A 292 -14.78 -17.32 -5.41
N PHE A 293 -14.81 -16.42 -4.43
CA PHE A 293 -16.05 -15.95 -3.81
C PHE A 293 -16.78 -14.94 -4.72
N PRO A 294 -18.09 -14.70 -4.53
CA PRO A 294 -18.83 -13.67 -5.26
C PRO A 294 -18.17 -12.29 -5.18
N LEU A 295 -18.28 -11.47 -6.23
CA LEU A 295 -17.70 -10.11 -6.26
C LEU A 295 -18.12 -9.24 -5.06
N SER A 296 -19.33 -9.44 -4.55
CA SER A 296 -19.85 -8.78 -3.35
C SER A 296 -19.03 -9.06 -2.10
N HIS A 297 -18.22 -10.12 -2.04
CA HIS A 297 -17.46 -10.52 -0.87
C HIS A 297 -16.08 -9.87 -0.76
N TYR A 298 -15.74 -8.91 -1.63
CA TYR A 298 -14.42 -8.24 -1.63
C TYR A 298 -14.53 -6.74 -1.40
N PHE A 299 -13.54 -6.18 -0.74
CA PHE A 299 -13.21 -4.78 -0.90
C PHE A 299 -12.43 -4.59 -2.20
N VAL A 300 -12.72 -3.48 -2.89
CA VAL A 300 -12.24 -3.19 -4.23
C VAL A 300 -11.55 -1.83 -4.22
N ASN A 301 -10.28 -1.79 -4.62
CA ASN A 301 -9.50 -0.57 -4.64
C ASN A 301 -10.11 0.40 -5.65
N THR A 302 -10.70 1.50 -5.16
CA THR A 302 -11.58 2.35 -5.96
C THR A 302 -11.03 3.77 -6.04
N CYS A 303 -10.87 4.26 -7.26
CA CYS A 303 -10.48 5.63 -7.54
C CYS A 303 -11.70 6.44 -7.96
N VAL A 304 -11.75 7.68 -7.48
CA VAL A 304 -12.72 8.69 -7.87
C VAL A 304 -12.50 9.14 -9.32
N SER A 305 -11.29 9.06 -9.87
CA SER A 305 -10.88 9.63 -11.17
C SER A 305 -11.18 11.14 -11.33
N ASN A 306 -10.44 11.75 -12.27
CA ASN A 306 -9.45 12.74 -11.88
C ASN A 306 -9.88 13.75 -10.79
N GLN A 307 -10.67 14.81 -10.94
CA GLN A 307 -10.68 15.92 -9.95
C GLN A 307 -9.27 16.23 -9.39
N ASN A 308 -8.26 16.29 -10.25
CA ASN A 308 -6.97 16.75 -9.81
C ASN A 308 -7.07 18.28 -9.71
N LEU A 309 -7.27 18.76 -8.49
CA LEU A 309 -6.55 19.96 -8.07
C LEU A 309 -5.06 19.61 -8.05
N PHE A 310 -4.41 19.63 -9.22
CA PHE A 310 -2.97 19.80 -9.27
C PHE A 310 -2.68 21.19 -8.71
N SER A 311 -2.39 21.29 -7.41
CA SER A 311 -2.17 22.58 -6.74
C SER A 311 -0.86 23.27 -7.13
N SER A 312 -0.17 22.81 -8.18
CA SER A 312 1.01 23.47 -8.74
C SER A 312 0.85 23.92 -10.20
N PHE A 313 -0.32 23.76 -10.82
CA PHE A 313 -0.57 24.29 -12.16
C PHE A 313 -1.89 25.04 -12.19
N GLU A 314 -1.88 26.23 -12.79
CA GLU A 314 -3.02 27.15 -12.94
C GLU A 314 -4.18 26.56 -13.79
N LYS A 315 -4.18 25.26 -14.11
CA LYS A 315 -5.19 24.54 -14.90
C LYS A 315 -5.43 23.11 -14.39
N ALA A 316 -6.69 22.71 -14.32
CA ALA A 316 -7.11 21.35 -13.96
C ALA A 316 -7.27 20.50 -15.23
N ASP A 317 -6.33 19.57 -15.47
CA ASP A 317 -6.31 18.72 -16.68
C ASP A 317 -6.63 17.24 -16.39
N CYS A 318 -7.29 16.58 -17.36
CA CYS A 318 -7.51 15.14 -17.38
C CYS A 318 -6.34 14.45 -18.08
N SER A 319 -5.39 13.95 -17.30
CA SER A 319 -4.16 13.35 -17.83
C SER A 319 -4.33 11.85 -18.11
N LEU A 320 -3.98 11.43 -19.32
CA LEU A 320 -3.81 10.03 -19.69
C LEU A 320 -2.77 9.33 -18.79
N GLU A 321 -1.72 10.06 -18.39
CA GLU A 321 -0.69 9.53 -17.50
C GLU A 321 -1.25 9.18 -16.12
N ALA A 322 -2.18 9.99 -15.59
CA ALA A 322 -2.80 9.71 -14.30
C ALA A 322 -3.53 8.35 -14.31
N TYR A 323 -4.22 8.01 -15.40
CA TYR A 323 -4.89 6.71 -15.52
C TYR A 323 -3.90 5.55 -15.64
N ARG A 324 -2.74 5.75 -16.29
CA ARG A 324 -1.67 4.75 -16.27
C ARG A 324 -1.24 4.47 -14.83
N GLN A 325 -0.91 5.53 -14.08
CA GLN A 325 -0.44 5.42 -12.70
C GLN A 325 -1.48 4.80 -11.76
N ILE A 326 -2.75 5.19 -11.88
CA ILE A 326 -3.86 4.60 -11.11
C ILE A 326 -4.00 3.09 -11.40
N LEU A 327 -3.96 2.68 -12.67
CA LEU A 327 -4.06 1.27 -13.03
C LEU A 327 -2.85 0.45 -12.56
N LEU A 328 -1.64 1.00 -12.71
CA LEU A 328 -0.39 0.40 -12.22
C LEU A 328 -0.36 0.25 -10.69
N ALA A 329 -0.94 1.20 -9.96
CA ALA A 329 -1.12 1.14 -8.50
C ALA A 329 -2.19 0.14 -8.04
N GLY A 330 -2.84 -0.59 -8.95
CA GLY A 330 -3.76 -1.67 -8.61
C GLY A 330 -5.19 -1.21 -8.30
N PHE A 331 -5.60 -0.01 -8.72
CA PHE A 331 -7.01 0.39 -8.65
C PHE A 331 -7.86 -0.42 -9.62
N ARG A 332 -8.99 -0.98 -9.16
CA ARG A 332 -9.87 -1.91 -9.88
C ARG A 332 -11.29 -1.40 -10.08
N SER A 333 -11.61 -0.24 -9.52
CA SER A 333 -12.77 0.55 -9.93
C SER A 333 -12.32 1.97 -10.22
N ILE A 334 -12.57 2.45 -11.43
CA ILE A 334 -12.24 3.81 -11.89
C ILE A 334 -13.50 4.48 -12.41
N HIS A 335 -13.44 5.79 -12.61
CA HIS A 335 -14.55 6.58 -13.12
C HIS A 335 -14.15 7.25 -14.43
N LEU A 336 -15.08 7.47 -15.34
CA LEU A 336 -14.90 8.27 -16.55
C LEU A 336 -16.12 9.19 -16.70
N VAL A 337 -15.88 10.49 -16.85
CA VAL A 337 -16.94 11.48 -17.10
C VAL A 337 -16.86 11.96 -18.55
N CYS A 338 -17.80 11.49 -19.37
CA CYS A 338 -17.85 11.79 -20.80
C CYS A 338 -18.69 13.03 -21.09
N HIS A 339 -18.13 13.97 -21.84
CA HIS A 339 -18.81 15.16 -22.32
C HIS A 339 -18.71 15.29 -23.85
N PRO A 340 -19.72 15.87 -24.49
CA PRO A 340 -19.61 16.26 -25.88
C PRO A 340 -18.69 17.47 -26.04
N HIS A 341 -17.82 17.47 -27.06
CA HIS A 341 -16.97 18.60 -27.41
C HIS A 341 -16.70 18.62 -28.92
N GLU A 342 -17.12 19.69 -29.61
CA GLU A 342 -16.88 19.89 -31.06
C GLU A 342 -17.25 18.70 -31.96
N GLY A 343 -18.33 17.98 -31.61
CA GLY A 343 -18.77 16.80 -32.34
C GLY A 343 -18.13 15.50 -31.89
N GLU A 344 -17.08 15.52 -31.08
CA GLU A 344 -16.40 14.36 -30.48
C GLU A 344 -16.82 14.12 -29.02
N ILE A 345 -16.38 13.00 -28.45
CA ILE A 345 -16.56 12.67 -27.04
C ILE A 345 -15.21 12.78 -26.33
N VAL A 346 -15.17 13.61 -25.30
CA VAL A 346 -13.98 13.83 -24.48
C VAL A 346 -14.24 13.44 -23.03
N VAL A 347 -13.18 13.06 -22.32
CA VAL A 347 -13.26 12.79 -20.88
C VAL A 347 -12.81 14.03 -20.11
N ARG A 348 -13.61 14.47 -19.13
CA ARG A 348 -13.35 15.68 -18.34
C ARG A 348 -13.39 15.43 -16.83
N ALA A 349 -12.87 16.39 -16.09
CA ALA A 349 -12.82 16.40 -14.63
C ALA A 349 -14.12 16.89 -13.97
N GLY A 350 -15.25 16.20 -14.15
CA GLY A 350 -16.52 16.55 -13.49
C GLY A 350 -17.06 17.99 -13.75
N PRO A 351 -18.18 18.38 -13.11
CA PRO A 351 -18.94 19.58 -13.48
C PRO A 351 -18.23 20.91 -13.19
N SER A 352 -17.44 20.98 -12.11
CA SER A 352 -16.82 22.23 -11.64
C SER A 352 -15.62 22.68 -12.50
N VAL A 353 -14.96 21.75 -13.21
CA VAL A 353 -13.75 22.02 -14.01
C VAL A 353 -14.07 22.30 -15.49
N ALA A 354 -15.28 21.94 -15.96
CA ALA A 354 -15.73 22.25 -17.31
C ALA A 354 -15.73 23.77 -17.62
N ILE A 355 -15.71 24.61 -16.59
CA ILE A 355 -15.72 26.08 -16.65
C ILE A 355 -14.31 26.67 -16.89
N LEU A 356 -13.22 25.91 -16.63
CA LEU A 356 -11.85 26.43 -16.59
C LEU A 356 -11.01 26.16 -17.85
N GLY A 357 -11.57 25.57 -18.90
CA GLY A 357 -10.92 25.49 -20.22
C GLY A 357 -9.65 24.64 -20.28
N GLY A 358 -9.58 23.53 -19.54
CA GLY A 358 -8.46 22.58 -19.58
C GLY A 358 -8.40 21.72 -20.85
N GLU A 359 -7.23 21.13 -21.12
CA GLU A 359 -7.04 20.18 -22.21
C GLU A 359 -7.86 18.91 -21.95
N ALA A 360 -8.58 18.43 -22.98
CA ALA A 360 -9.41 17.24 -22.88
C ALA A 360 -8.98 16.23 -23.96
N ALA A 361 -8.56 15.03 -23.54
CA ALA A 361 -8.27 13.94 -24.47
C ALA A 361 -9.55 13.20 -24.87
N SER A 362 -9.49 12.56 -26.05
CA SER A 362 -10.61 11.81 -26.61
C SER A 362 -10.94 10.58 -25.75
N LEU A 363 -12.19 10.12 -25.80
CA LEU A 363 -12.58 8.86 -25.16
C LEU A 363 -11.75 7.69 -25.70
N GLU A 364 -11.44 7.70 -26.98
CA GLU A 364 -10.63 6.71 -27.69
C GLU A 364 -9.23 6.61 -27.06
N ASP A 365 -8.57 7.74 -26.80
CA ASP A 365 -7.24 7.76 -26.16
C ASP A 365 -7.28 7.19 -24.74
N PHE A 366 -8.30 7.56 -23.95
CA PHE A 366 -8.50 7.00 -22.61
C PHE A 366 -8.75 5.49 -22.66
N CYS A 367 -9.59 5.01 -23.59
CA CYS A 367 -9.85 3.60 -23.76
C CYS A 367 -8.58 2.86 -24.22
N ALA A 368 -7.76 3.45 -25.09
CA ALA A 368 -6.49 2.86 -25.53
C ALA A 368 -5.50 2.73 -24.37
N VAL A 369 -5.39 3.75 -23.52
CA VAL A 369 -4.59 3.68 -22.28
C VAL A 369 -5.13 2.63 -21.32
N ILE A 370 -6.43 2.61 -21.06
CA ILE A 370 -7.04 1.61 -20.17
C ILE A 370 -6.80 0.21 -20.71
N ARG A 371 -6.98 -0.03 -22.01
CA ARG A 371 -6.70 -1.33 -22.64
C ARG A 371 -5.27 -1.80 -22.40
N ALA A 372 -4.29 -0.90 -22.56
CA ALA A 372 -2.87 -1.23 -22.41
C ALA A 372 -2.43 -1.47 -20.96
N TYR A 373 -3.07 -0.81 -19.99
CA TYR A 373 -2.63 -0.82 -18.59
C TYR A 373 -3.55 -1.57 -17.62
N ALA A 374 -4.81 -1.83 -18.00
CA ALA A 374 -5.82 -2.42 -17.12
C ALA A 374 -5.30 -3.68 -16.43
N PHE A 375 -4.63 -4.57 -17.15
CA PHE A 375 -4.22 -5.87 -16.63
C PHE A 375 -2.70 -6.04 -16.50
N ARG A 376 -1.97 -4.92 -16.42
CA ARG A 376 -0.51 -4.95 -16.47
C ARG A 376 0.15 -5.41 -15.16
N THR A 377 -0.44 -5.08 -14.02
CA THR A 377 0.07 -5.47 -12.69
C THR A 377 -0.78 -6.54 -12.00
N THR A 378 -1.98 -6.81 -12.52
CA THR A 378 -2.97 -7.76 -11.98
C THR A 378 -3.91 -8.22 -13.09
N GLU A 379 -4.36 -9.48 -13.04
CA GLU A 379 -5.34 -10.01 -14.00
C GLU A 379 -6.80 -9.84 -13.55
N MET A 380 -7.00 -9.26 -12.36
CA MET A 380 -8.33 -9.08 -11.76
C MET A 380 -9.18 -8.06 -12.52
N PRO A 381 -10.52 -8.24 -12.55
CA PRO A 381 -11.42 -7.40 -13.34
C PRO A 381 -11.32 -5.91 -13.02
N LEU A 382 -11.59 -5.09 -14.02
CA LEU A 382 -11.67 -3.64 -13.91
C LEU A 382 -13.12 -3.17 -14.06
N VAL A 383 -13.61 -2.37 -13.13
CA VAL A 383 -14.91 -1.69 -13.21
C VAL A 383 -14.69 -0.25 -13.66
N ILE A 384 -15.32 0.14 -14.76
CA ILE A 384 -15.39 1.52 -15.22
C ILE A 384 -16.77 2.05 -14.89
N HIS A 385 -16.84 2.91 -13.87
CA HIS A 385 -18.02 3.74 -13.65
C HIS A 385 -18.05 4.81 -14.73
N LEU A 386 -19.11 4.86 -15.52
CA LEU A 386 -19.24 5.77 -16.65
C LEU A 386 -20.35 6.78 -16.37
N GLU A 387 -19.95 8.03 -16.11
CA GLU A 387 -20.84 9.18 -16.08
C GLU A 387 -20.80 9.85 -17.46
N HIS A 388 -21.96 10.28 -17.98
CA HIS A 388 -22.01 10.95 -19.27
C HIS A 388 -23.07 12.06 -19.33
N HIS A 389 -22.76 13.12 -20.06
CA HIS A 389 -23.68 14.24 -20.36
C HIS A 389 -24.07 14.29 -21.84
N CYS A 390 -23.94 13.15 -22.53
CA CYS A 390 -24.09 12.99 -23.97
C CYS A 390 -25.53 12.71 -24.41
N SER A 391 -25.88 13.10 -25.64
CA SER A 391 -27.14 12.74 -26.31
C SER A 391 -27.22 11.24 -26.62
N LEU A 392 -28.40 10.70 -26.99
CA LEU A 392 -28.53 9.27 -27.34
C LEU A 392 -27.62 8.85 -28.50
N ALA A 393 -27.49 9.69 -29.53
CA ALA A 393 -26.59 9.41 -30.66
C ALA A 393 -25.11 9.35 -30.20
N GLN A 394 -24.72 10.25 -29.29
CA GLN A 394 -23.38 10.24 -28.71
C GLN A 394 -23.18 9.06 -27.74
N GLN A 395 -24.19 8.64 -26.99
CA GLN A 395 -24.11 7.43 -26.15
C GLN A 395 -23.87 6.18 -27.00
N ARG A 396 -24.51 6.07 -28.18
CA ARG A 396 -24.21 4.99 -29.14
C ARG A 396 -22.76 5.05 -29.64
N ARG A 397 -22.21 6.25 -29.85
CA ARG A 397 -20.78 6.40 -30.16
C ARG A 397 -19.88 5.98 -29.00
N ILE A 398 -20.22 6.35 -27.76
CA ILE A 398 -19.51 5.86 -26.57
C ILE A 398 -19.50 4.32 -26.57
N ALA A 399 -20.67 3.69 -26.73
CA ALA A 399 -20.79 2.23 -26.77
C ALA A 399 -19.94 1.61 -27.89
N ALA A 400 -19.96 2.20 -29.10
CA ALA A 400 -19.15 1.76 -30.22
C ALA A 400 -17.64 1.82 -29.91
N VAL A 401 -17.15 2.93 -29.33
CA VAL A 401 -15.75 3.09 -28.93
C VAL A 401 -15.35 2.06 -27.87
N LEU A 402 -16.18 1.85 -26.85
CA LEU A 402 -15.92 0.86 -25.80
C LEU A 402 -15.81 -0.55 -26.41
N VAL A 403 -16.71 -0.92 -27.32
CA VAL A 403 -16.70 -2.23 -27.99
C VAL A 403 -15.49 -2.39 -28.89
N ASP A 404 -15.19 -1.38 -29.72
CA ASP A 404 -14.08 -1.41 -30.67
C ASP A 404 -12.72 -1.51 -29.95
N VAL A 405 -12.48 -0.61 -29.00
CA VAL A 405 -11.19 -0.51 -28.32
C VAL A 405 -10.99 -1.67 -27.33
N PHE A 406 -11.97 -2.00 -26.49
CA PHE A 406 -11.79 -3.07 -25.50
C PHE A 406 -11.98 -4.48 -26.08
N GLY A 407 -12.77 -4.64 -27.15
CA GLY A 407 -12.97 -5.92 -27.82
C GLY A 407 -13.37 -7.03 -26.84
N ASN A 408 -12.60 -8.13 -26.81
CA ASN A 408 -12.87 -9.28 -25.94
C ASN A 408 -12.63 -9.03 -24.44
N LEU A 409 -11.98 -7.92 -24.07
CA LEU A 409 -11.82 -7.53 -22.67
C LEU A 409 -13.13 -6.98 -22.11
N LEU A 410 -13.99 -6.36 -22.94
CA LEU A 410 -15.28 -5.84 -22.49
C LEU A 410 -16.24 -7.00 -22.21
N LEU A 411 -16.85 -6.98 -21.01
CA LEU A 411 -17.95 -7.86 -20.69
C LEU A 411 -19.24 -7.32 -21.33
N LYS A 412 -19.83 -8.10 -22.24
CA LYS A 412 -21.04 -7.72 -23.00
C LYS A 412 -22.25 -8.59 -22.66
N GLU A 413 -22.01 -9.77 -22.10
CA GLU A 413 -23.05 -10.74 -21.75
C GLU A 413 -22.73 -11.34 -20.37
N PRO A 414 -23.75 -11.81 -19.63
CA PRO A 414 -23.56 -12.56 -18.39
C PRO A 414 -22.70 -13.81 -18.63
N VAL A 415 -22.04 -14.27 -17.57
CA VAL A 415 -21.25 -15.51 -17.57
C VAL A 415 -22.22 -16.67 -17.38
N ALA A 416 -21.96 -17.81 -18.02
CA ALA A 416 -22.92 -18.93 -18.12
C ALA A 416 -23.56 -19.36 -16.80
N ASP A 417 -22.77 -19.46 -15.72
CA ASP A 417 -23.25 -19.89 -14.39
C ASP A 417 -23.74 -18.74 -13.50
N HIS A 418 -23.73 -17.52 -14.02
CA HIS A 418 -24.08 -16.29 -13.31
C HIS A 418 -25.09 -15.49 -14.15
N LEU A 419 -26.17 -16.13 -14.57
CA LEU A 419 -27.25 -15.45 -15.29
C LEU A 419 -27.92 -14.38 -14.40
N LEU A 420 -28.55 -13.40 -15.04
CA LEU A 420 -29.22 -12.28 -14.38
C LEU A 420 -30.59 -12.71 -13.80
N GLU A 421 -30.61 -13.74 -12.95
CA GLU A 421 -31.81 -14.40 -12.41
C GLU A 421 -31.88 -14.32 -10.87
N PRO A 422 -33.09 -14.26 -10.26
CA PRO A 422 -33.33 -14.37 -8.81
C PRO A 422 -32.39 -15.33 -8.09
N ASP A 423 -31.79 -14.87 -6.99
CA ASP A 423 -30.93 -15.64 -6.10
C ASP A 423 -29.64 -16.22 -6.71
N VAL A 424 -29.25 -15.78 -7.92
CA VAL A 424 -27.94 -16.11 -8.51
C VAL A 424 -26.89 -15.12 -8.01
N ALA A 425 -25.83 -15.64 -7.38
CA ALA A 425 -24.75 -14.82 -6.84
C ALA A 425 -23.94 -14.14 -7.96
N LEU A 426 -23.31 -13.01 -7.64
CA LEU A 426 -22.38 -12.35 -8.55
C LEU A 426 -21.20 -13.28 -8.91
N PRO A 427 -20.68 -13.20 -10.14
CA PRO A 427 -19.47 -13.94 -10.53
C PRO A 427 -18.29 -13.55 -9.64
N SER A 428 -17.36 -14.48 -9.46
CA SER A 428 -16.14 -14.22 -8.71
C SER A 428 -15.15 -13.35 -9.51
N PRO A 429 -14.21 -12.67 -8.83
CA PRO A 429 -13.08 -12.02 -9.50
C PRO A 429 -12.32 -12.97 -10.46
N SER A 430 -12.14 -14.25 -10.08
CA SER A 430 -11.54 -15.26 -10.94
C SER A 430 -12.35 -15.52 -12.21
N ALA A 431 -13.68 -15.62 -12.11
CA ALA A 431 -14.58 -15.83 -13.25
C ALA A 431 -14.59 -14.62 -14.21
N LEU A 432 -14.27 -13.43 -13.70
CA LEU A 432 -14.18 -12.17 -14.46
C LEU A 432 -12.74 -11.79 -14.83
N ARG A 433 -11.79 -12.71 -14.79
CA ARG A 433 -10.37 -12.44 -15.09
C ARG A 433 -10.20 -11.77 -16.46
N LYS A 434 -9.41 -10.70 -16.49
CA LYS A 434 -9.17 -9.86 -17.68
C LYS A 434 -10.44 -9.29 -18.33
N LYS A 435 -11.51 -9.08 -17.54
CA LYS A 435 -12.72 -8.41 -17.99
C LYS A 435 -12.82 -6.97 -17.51
N ILE A 436 -13.34 -6.12 -18.38
CA ILE A 436 -13.71 -4.73 -18.13
C ILE A 436 -15.23 -4.69 -18.05
N LEU A 437 -15.77 -4.25 -16.91
CA LEU A 437 -17.20 -4.10 -16.66
C LEU A 437 -17.54 -2.62 -16.69
N ILE A 438 -18.65 -2.26 -17.33
CA ILE A 438 -19.16 -0.89 -17.34
C ILE A 438 -20.30 -0.77 -16.32
N SER A 439 -20.23 0.25 -15.49
CA SER A 439 -21.31 0.61 -14.57
C SER A 439 -21.87 1.98 -14.93
N GLY A 440 -23.20 2.10 -14.97
CA GLY A 440 -23.86 3.36 -15.33
C GLY A 440 -25.35 3.40 -14.97
N LYS A 441 -25.96 4.56 -15.16
CA LYS A 441 -27.38 4.80 -14.86
C LYS A 441 -28.22 4.49 -16.09
N LYS A 442 -29.12 3.50 -15.96
CA LYS A 442 -30.13 3.20 -16.98
C LYS A 442 -31.27 4.23 -16.88
N LYS A 443 -31.60 4.91 -17.97
CA LYS A 443 -32.81 5.76 -18.02
C LYS A 443 -34.04 4.88 -18.30
N LYS A 444 -35.22 5.25 -17.78
CA LYS A 444 -36.47 4.52 -18.07
C LYS A 444 -36.65 4.41 -19.59
N PRO A 445 -37.00 3.22 -20.12
CA PRO A 445 -37.14 3.05 -21.55
C PRO A 445 -38.26 3.95 -22.09
N SER A 446 -37.96 4.76 -23.10
CA SER A 446 -38.96 5.17 -24.08
C SER A 446 -39.25 3.98 -25.02
N GLN A 447 -40.44 3.92 -25.62
CA GLN A 447 -40.99 2.78 -26.36
C GLN A 447 -39.96 2.00 -27.21
N PRO A 448 -40.09 0.66 -27.29
CA PRO A 448 -39.18 -0.18 -28.06
C PRO A 448 -39.32 0.10 -29.56
N ASP A 449 -38.31 0.73 -30.15
CA ASP A 449 -38.16 0.80 -31.61
C ASP A 449 -37.38 -0.43 -32.10
N ALA A 450 -37.94 -1.12 -33.10
CA ALA A 450 -37.44 -2.39 -33.64
C ALA A 450 -36.16 -2.27 -34.52
N GLU A 451 -35.61 -1.06 -34.69
CA GLU A 451 -34.39 -0.78 -35.49
C GLU A 451 -33.17 -0.38 -34.63
N LYS A 452 -33.19 -0.64 -33.31
CA LYS A 452 -32.13 -0.16 -32.42
C LYS A 452 -30.83 -0.97 -32.57
N GLY A 453 -29.76 -0.30 -33.04
CA GLY A 453 -28.38 -0.75 -32.83
C GLY A 453 -27.97 -0.70 -31.35
N LEU A 454 -26.79 -1.23 -31.03
CA LEU A 454 -26.27 -1.35 -29.66
C LEU A 454 -26.38 -0.03 -28.87
N GLU A 455 -27.09 -0.05 -27.73
CA GLU A 455 -27.20 1.08 -26.82
C GLU A 455 -26.18 0.95 -25.67
N LEU A 456 -25.79 2.08 -25.08
CA LEU A 456 -24.81 2.09 -23.98
C LEU A 456 -25.32 1.30 -22.75
N ASP A 457 -26.63 1.33 -22.51
CA ASP A 457 -27.29 0.62 -21.41
C ASP A 457 -27.19 -0.92 -21.56
N ASP A 458 -26.96 -1.43 -22.78
CA ASP A 458 -26.76 -2.86 -23.03
C ASP A 458 -25.39 -3.34 -22.51
N LEU A 459 -24.45 -2.42 -22.27
CA LEU A 459 -23.11 -2.72 -21.74
C LEU A 459 -23.04 -2.75 -20.20
N TYR A 460 -24.12 -2.38 -19.49
CA TYR A 460 -24.16 -2.39 -18.02
C TYR A 460 -24.46 -3.77 -17.44
N VAL A 461 -23.65 -4.76 -17.82
CA VAL A 461 -23.78 -6.15 -17.33
C VAL A 461 -23.40 -6.20 -15.84
N TYR A 462 -24.31 -6.73 -15.01
CA TYR A 462 -24.20 -6.84 -13.55
C TYR A 462 -24.08 -5.54 -12.73
N LEU A 463 -23.88 -4.36 -13.33
CA LEU A 463 -23.55 -3.15 -12.55
C LEU A 463 -24.42 -1.95 -12.94
N GLN A 464 -25.74 -2.18 -12.93
CA GLN A 464 -26.73 -1.14 -13.18
C GLN A 464 -26.97 -0.28 -11.92
N LEU A 465 -27.05 1.04 -12.10
CA LEU A 465 -27.40 1.96 -11.02
C LEU A 465 -28.90 2.22 -10.99
N GLU A 466 -29.49 2.25 -9.80
CA GLU A 466 -30.86 2.73 -9.59
C GLU A 466 -30.90 4.20 -9.17
N SER A 467 -31.91 4.92 -9.67
CA SER A 467 -32.21 6.27 -9.21
C SER A 467 -33.30 6.22 -8.14
N HIS A 468 -33.01 6.77 -6.96
CA HIS A 468 -34.06 7.12 -6.01
C HIS A 468 -34.51 8.58 -6.23
N PRO A 469 -35.80 8.88 -6.10
CA PRO A 469 -36.27 10.26 -6.19
C PRO A 469 -35.70 11.06 -5.03
N ALA A 470 -34.80 12.00 -5.34
CA ALA A 470 -34.34 13.00 -4.39
C ALA A 470 -35.55 13.89 -4.00
N LYS A 471 -36.09 13.71 -2.80
CA LYS A 471 -36.99 14.73 -2.23
C LYS A 471 -36.13 15.86 -1.66
N PRO A 472 -36.44 17.13 -1.98
CA PRO A 472 -35.77 18.27 -1.36
C PRO A 472 -36.26 18.38 0.09
N GLY A 473 -35.34 18.19 1.04
CA GLY A 473 -35.61 18.28 2.47
C GLY A 473 -35.95 16.94 3.12
N GLY A 474 -34.94 16.33 3.75
CA GLY A 474 -35.09 15.22 4.70
C GLY A 474 -35.58 13.90 4.08
N CYS A 475 -34.67 13.00 3.72
CA CYS A 475 -35.00 11.61 3.42
C CYS A 475 -35.55 10.89 4.68
N THR A 476 -36.86 10.85 4.84
CA THR A 476 -37.57 9.74 5.49
C THR A 476 -37.72 8.63 4.46
N VAL A 477 -36.93 7.56 4.60
CA VAL A 477 -37.28 6.26 4.00
C VAL A 477 -38.44 5.71 4.82
N GLU A 478 -39.66 5.75 4.29
CA GLU A 478 -40.83 5.13 4.92
C GLU A 478 -40.66 3.60 4.95
N TYR A 479 -40.43 3.07 6.14
CA TYR A 479 -40.70 1.67 6.48
C TYR A 479 -42.21 1.46 6.46
N ARG A 480 -42.80 1.16 5.30
CA ARG A 480 -44.17 0.60 5.28
C ARG A 480 -44.07 -0.89 5.59
N GLU A 481 -44.32 -1.19 6.87
CA GLU A 481 -44.79 -2.47 7.42
C GLU A 481 -44.64 -3.71 6.51
N PHE A 482 -43.45 -4.31 6.50
CA PHE A 482 -43.27 -5.67 5.96
C PHE A 482 -43.27 -6.73 7.07
N HIS A 483 -44.18 -6.57 8.04
CA HIS A 483 -44.51 -7.62 9.01
C HIS A 483 -46.02 -7.72 9.17
N LYS A 484 -46.65 -8.59 8.34
CA LYS A 484 -47.79 -9.45 8.68
C LYS A 484 -48.39 -10.05 7.40
N LYS A 485 -47.97 -11.27 7.06
CA LYS A 485 -48.85 -12.44 6.87
C LYS A 485 -48.04 -13.62 6.35
N ASN A 486 -48.23 -14.74 7.02
CA ASN A 486 -47.81 -16.07 6.58
C ASN A 486 -48.28 -16.34 5.14
N SER A 487 -47.35 -16.43 4.21
CA SER A 487 -47.42 -17.37 3.09
C SER A 487 -46.01 -17.59 2.55
N MET A 488 -45.58 -18.86 2.55
CA MET A 488 -44.60 -19.36 1.60
C MET A 488 -44.91 -18.83 0.18
N LEU A 489 -43.87 -18.55 -0.61
CA LEU A 489 -43.87 -17.82 -1.87
C LEU A 489 -44.18 -16.32 -1.76
N SER A 490 -43.15 -15.55 -1.42
CA SER A 490 -43.08 -14.15 -1.84
C SER A 490 -42.32 -14.08 -3.16
N VAL A 491 -43.05 -13.81 -4.22
CA VAL A 491 -42.53 -13.29 -5.48
C VAL A 491 -41.66 -12.06 -5.15
N VAL A 492 -40.34 -12.24 -5.20
CA VAL A 492 -39.38 -11.13 -5.21
C VAL A 492 -39.34 -10.67 -6.66
N PRO A 493 -39.85 -9.47 -7.00
CA PRO A 493 -39.68 -8.95 -8.34
C PRO A 493 -38.18 -8.75 -8.57
N THR A 494 -37.68 -9.48 -9.56
CA THR A 494 -36.43 -9.28 -10.30
C THR A 494 -35.84 -7.88 -10.15
N ASP A 495 -34.78 -7.73 -9.35
CA ASP A 495 -33.87 -6.58 -9.36
C ASP A 495 -32.53 -7.04 -8.80
N HIS A 496 -31.68 -7.63 -9.64
CA HIS A 496 -30.31 -7.92 -9.27
C HIS A 496 -29.42 -6.70 -9.41
N TYR A 497 -28.38 -6.65 -8.58
CA TYR A 497 -27.27 -5.68 -8.58
C TYR A 497 -27.66 -4.20 -8.51
N LYS A 498 -27.71 -3.67 -7.29
CA LYS A 498 -27.93 -2.24 -7.02
C LYS A 498 -26.64 -1.64 -6.42
N ILE A 499 -25.99 -0.71 -7.12
CA ILE A 499 -24.97 0.18 -6.53
C ILE A 499 -25.68 1.42 -5.98
N ARG A 500 -25.70 1.58 -4.65
CA ARG A 500 -26.29 2.75 -3.96
C ARG A 500 -25.20 3.76 -3.57
N SER A 501 -25.45 5.05 -3.80
CA SER A 501 -24.47 6.13 -3.62
C SER A 501 -24.89 7.18 -2.58
N ASP A 502 -25.35 6.80 -1.38
CA ASP A 502 -25.87 7.75 -0.39
C ASP A 502 -25.20 7.63 1.01
N PHE A 503 -24.18 8.46 1.28
CA PHE A 503 -23.52 8.56 2.59
C PHE A 503 -24.48 8.98 3.72
N HIS A 504 -25.36 9.95 3.46
CA HIS A 504 -26.24 10.55 4.45
C HIS A 504 -27.28 9.59 5.04
N SER A 505 -27.39 8.38 4.48
CA SER A 505 -28.35 7.34 4.87
C SER A 505 -27.77 6.25 5.79
N ILE A 506 -26.44 6.11 5.91
CA ILE A 506 -25.80 5.17 6.85
C ILE A 506 -25.82 5.75 8.27
N GLU A 507 -25.51 7.04 8.44
CA GLU A 507 -25.57 7.70 9.76
C GLU A 507 -26.99 7.90 10.29
N LYS A 508 -27.96 8.18 9.40
CA LYS A 508 -29.38 8.40 9.76
C LYS A 508 -30.19 7.11 9.89
N ALA A 509 -29.60 5.94 9.63
CA ALA A 509 -30.33 4.68 9.73
C ALA A 509 -30.75 4.42 11.18
N LYS A 510 -32.06 4.52 11.44
CA LYS A 510 -32.76 3.88 12.56
C LYS A 510 -32.82 2.34 12.39
N TYR A 511 -32.08 1.76 11.45
CA TYR A 511 -32.40 0.49 10.78
C TYR A 511 -31.27 -0.56 10.89
N GLY A 512 -30.97 -1.02 12.11
CA GLY A 512 -30.26 -2.29 12.37
C GLY A 512 -29.05 -2.62 11.49
N ASN A 513 -28.91 -3.90 11.12
CA ASN A 513 -27.81 -4.53 10.37
C ASN A 513 -28.06 -4.63 8.85
N TRP A 514 -28.93 -3.77 8.30
CA TRP A 514 -29.40 -3.90 6.91
C TRP A 514 -28.27 -3.75 5.89
N TYR A 515 -27.36 -2.79 6.09
CA TYR A 515 -26.28 -2.54 5.13
C TYR A 515 -25.31 -3.71 5.02
N GLU A 516 -25.01 -4.34 6.15
CA GLU A 516 -24.14 -5.51 6.22
C GLU A 516 -24.76 -6.68 5.46
N GLN A 517 -26.05 -6.98 5.71
CA GLN A 517 -26.79 -8.04 5.01
C GLN A 517 -26.94 -7.74 3.51
N TYR A 518 -27.17 -6.49 3.15
CA TYR A 518 -27.26 -6.05 1.77
C TYR A 518 -25.94 -6.27 1.02
N ASN A 519 -24.82 -5.88 1.64
CA ASN A 519 -23.48 -5.97 1.06
C ASN A 519 -22.90 -7.38 1.00
N VAL A 520 -23.58 -8.39 1.58
CA VAL A 520 -23.26 -9.81 1.33
C VAL A 520 -23.58 -10.17 -0.12
N HIS A 521 -24.71 -9.71 -0.66
CA HIS A 521 -25.19 -10.12 -1.99
C HIS A 521 -25.02 -9.03 -3.06
N ASN A 522 -24.92 -7.76 -2.64
CA ASN A 522 -24.92 -6.60 -3.54
C ASN A 522 -23.63 -5.78 -3.39
N MET A 523 -23.31 -4.98 -4.42
CA MET A 523 -22.17 -4.07 -4.41
C MET A 523 -22.59 -2.65 -4.03
N THR A 524 -21.84 -1.98 -3.17
CA THR A 524 -22.03 -0.58 -2.81
C THR A 524 -20.80 0.24 -3.19
N ARG A 525 -21.03 1.39 -3.83
CA ARG A 525 -19.99 2.36 -4.20
C ARG A 525 -20.21 3.65 -3.44
N ILE A 526 -19.18 4.05 -2.70
CA ILE A 526 -19.16 5.27 -1.90
C ILE A 526 -18.32 6.31 -2.63
N TRP A 527 -18.77 7.56 -2.59
CA TRP A 527 -18.13 8.69 -3.23
C TRP A 527 -18.17 9.91 -2.30
N PRO A 528 -17.09 10.72 -2.23
CA PRO A 528 -17.06 11.94 -1.41
C PRO A 528 -18.05 13.00 -1.92
N ASP A 529 -18.76 13.67 -1.00
CA ASP A 529 -19.71 14.73 -1.37
C ASP A 529 -19.01 15.87 -2.13
N GLY A 530 -19.57 16.26 -3.28
CA GLY A 530 -18.99 17.25 -4.21
C GLY A 530 -18.91 18.68 -3.65
N ALA A 531 -19.44 18.92 -2.45
CA ALA A 531 -19.34 20.19 -1.75
C ALA A 531 -17.92 20.53 -1.24
N VAL A 532 -17.01 19.54 -1.12
CA VAL A 532 -15.63 19.76 -0.70
C VAL A 532 -14.67 19.05 -1.65
N VAL A 533 -14.19 19.77 -2.65
CA VAL A 533 -13.22 19.24 -3.62
C VAL A 533 -11.91 18.89 -2.90
N GLY A 534 -11.43 17.65 -3.05
CA GLY A 534 -10.13 17.22 -2.54
C GLY A 534 -10.09 16.53 -1.18
N VAL A 535 -11.22 16.35 -0.47
CA VAL A 535 -11.23 15.65 0.83
C VAL A 535 -11.72 14.21 0.68
N ASN A 536 -10.88 13.26 1.08
CA ASN A 536 -11.26 11.84 1.15
C ASN A 536 -12.11 11.56 2.39
N VAL A 537 -13.10 10.70 2.23
CA VAL A 537 -13.88 10.14 3.35
C VAL A 537 -13.05 9.12 4.11
N ASN A 538 -13.26 8.96 5.42
CA ASN A 538 -12.66 7.86 6.18
C ASN A 538 -13.25 6.51 5.67
N PRO A 539 -12.46 5.62 5.04
CA PRO A 539 -13.00 4.40 4.46
C PRO A 539 -13.43 3.35 5.48
N GLU A 540 -12.89 3.38 6.69
CA GLU A 540 -13.11 2.35 7.70
C GLU A 540 -14.57 2.20 8.06
N LEU A 541 -15.27 3.33 8.16
CA LEU A 541 -16.70 3.37 8.42
C LEU A 541 -17.48 2.55 7.40
N TYR A 542 -17.11 2.65 6.12
CA TYR A 542 -17.82 2.00 5.04
C TYR A 542 -17.41 0.54 4.88
N TRP A 543 -16.12 0.25 5.05
CA TRP A 543 -15.62 -1.12 5.10
C TRP A 543 -16.21 -1.90 6.28
N ALA A 544 -16.39 -1.26 7.43
CA ALA A 544 -17.04 -1.87 8.59
C ALA A 544 -18.46 -2.36 8.26
N SER A 545 -19.21 -1.60 7.44
CA SER A 545 -20.54 -1.96 6.94
C SER A 545 -20.50 -2.83 5.67
N GLY A 546 -19.32 -3.27 5.23
CA GLY A 546 -19.15 -4.15 4.07
C GLY A 546 -19.22 -3.49 2.71
N CYS A 547 -19.19 -2.16 2.60
CA CYS A 547 -19.15 -1.48 1.31
C CYS A 547 -17.86 -1.84 0.55
N GLN A 548 -18.00 -2.21 -0.72
CA GLN A 548 -16.92 -2.77 -1.52
C GLN A 548 -16.07 -1.69 -2.17
N MET A 549 -16.71 -0.69 -2.78
CA MET A 549 -16.05 0.31 -3.62
C MET A 549 -16.03 1.68 -2.94
N VAL A 550 -15.12 1.90 -1.99
CA VAL A 550 -14.97 3.20 -1.33
C VAL A 550 -13.99 4.05 -2.11
N ALA A 551 -14.50 5.04 -2.84
CA ALA A 551 -13.69 5.78 -3.81
C ALA A 551 -12.76 6.80 -3.14
N MET A 552 -11.49 6.77 -3.53
CA MET A 552 -10.44 7.70 -3.09
C MET A 552 -9.99 8.65 -4.20
N ALA A 553 -9.71 9.90 -3.83
CA ALA A 553 -8.93 10.85 -4.60
C ALA A 553 -7.44 10.62 -4.35
N VAL A 554 -6.70 10.27 -5.40
CA VAL A 554 -5.28 9.83 -5.36
C VAL A 554 -4.29 11.01 -5.38
N LEU A 555 -4.72 12.19 -5.85
CA LEU A 555 -3.83 13.24 -6.35
C LEU A 555 -3.99 14.58 -5.60
N HIS A 556 -4.32 14.52 -4.31
CA HIS A 556 -4.43 15.71 -3.45
C HIS A 556 -3.07 16.06 -2.83
N PRO A 557 -2.66 17.35 -2.81
CA PRO A 557 -1.33 17.81 -2.37
C PRO A 557 -1.01 17.58 -0.89
N GLU A 558 -2.01 17.29 -0.07
CA GLU A 558 -1.83 16.75 1.27
C GLU A 558 -2.43 15.35 1.25
N ILE A 559 -1.57 14.32 1.19
CA ILE A 559 -2.02 12.94 1.12
C ILE A 559 -2.75 12.61 2.42
N SER A 560 -4.08 12.62 2.31
CA SER A 560 -4.98 12.50 3.43
C SER A 560 -4.78 11.14 4.12
N ARG A 561 -4.88 11.10 5.45
CA ARG A 561 -4.86 9.86 6.26
C ARG A 561 -5.75 8.72 5.70
N PRO A 562 -6.97 8.98 5.20
CA PRO A 562 -7.77 7.97 4.48
C PRO A 562 -7.06 7.27 3.32
N PHE A 563 -6.25 8.00 2.55
CA PHE A 563 -5.55 7.45 1.40
C PHE A 563 -4.39 6.54 1.81
N GLN A 564 -3.62 6.94 2.82
CA GLN A 564 -2.56 6.10 3.40
C GLN A 564 -3.11 4.77 3.91
N LEU A 565 -4.27 4.82 4.56
CA LEU A 565 -4.99 3.65 5.01
C LEU A 565 -5.47 2.77 3.84
N ASN A 566 -6.05 3.39 2.80
CA ASN A 566 -6.42 2.68 1.56
C ASN A 566 -5.23 1.98 0.92
N GLN A 567 -4.10 2.67 0.79
CA GLN A 567 -2.88 2.07 0.28
C GLN A 567 -2.43 0.88 1.14
N THR A 568 -2.58 0.96 2.46
CA THR A 568 -2.18 -0.11 3.39
C THR A 568 -3.07 -1.35 3.26
N LEU A 569 -4.40 -1.19 3.25
CA LEU A 569 -5.31 -2.32 3.05
C LEU A 569 -5.04 -3.02 1.72
N PHE A 570 -4.83 -2.26 0.64
CA PHE A 570 -4.59 -2.81 -0.69
C PHE A 570 -3.11 -3.17 -0.96
N GLU A 571 -2.22 -3.13 0.06
CA GLU A 571 -0.95 -3.87 0.00
C GLU A 571 -1.20 -5.39 0.05
N GLU A 572 -2.29 -5.82 0.68
CA GLU A 572 -2.67 -7.23 0.81
C GLU A 572 -3.00 -7.88 -0.55
N ASN A 573 -2.99 -9.20 -0.54
CA ASN A 573 -3.35 -10.04 -1.68
C ASN A 573 -2.57 -9.70 -2.96
N GLY A 574 -1.26 -9.45 -2.81
CA GLY A 574 -0.32 -9.19 -3.89
C GLY A 574 -0.60 -7.89 -4.65
N ARG A 575 -1.23 -6.90 -4.00
CA ARG A 575 -1.65 -5.62 -4.61
C ARG A 575 -2.57 -5.80 -5.81
N CYS A 576 -3.35 -6.88 -5.83
CA CYS A 576 -4.23 -7.17 -6.97
C CYS A 576 -5.47 -6.25 -7.05
N GLY A 577 -5.69 -5.43 -6.01
CA GLY A 577 -6.79 -4.47 -5.88
C GLY A 577 -8.09 -5.06 -5.33
N PHE A 578 -8.06 -6.31 -4.86
CA PHE A 578 -9.18 -7.00 -4.21
C PHE A 578 -8.71 -7.62 -2.89
N VAL A 579 -9.42 -7.33 -1.80
CA VAL A 579 -9.18 -7.93 -0.48
C VAL A 579 -10.46 -8.62 -0.04
N LEU A 580 -10.38 -9.92 0.28
CA LEU A 580 -11.55 -10.68 0.71
C LEU A 580 -12.06 -10.13 2.05
N LYS A 581 -13.36 -9.93 2.17
CA LYS A 581 -13.96 -9.53 3.45
C LYS A 581 -13.87 -10.68 4.47
N PRO A 582 -13.77 -10.38 5.77
CA PRO A 582 -13.98 -11.28 6.88
C PRO A 582 -15.28 -12.03 6.73
N GLU A 583 -15.30 -13.24 7.27
CA GLU A 583 -16.44 -14.13 7.23
C GLU A 583 -17.73 -13.48 7.75
N CYS A 584 -17.64 -12.66 8.80
CA CYS A 584 -18.80 -11.96 9.37
C CYS A 584 -19.47 -10.97 8.40
N LEU A 585 -18.78 -10.49 7.36
CA LEU A 585 -19.35 -9.63 6.31
C LEU A 585 -19.69 -10.37 5.01
N ARG A 586 -19.56 -11.70 5.02
CA ARG A 586 -19.88 -12.59 3.89
C ARG A 586 -21.04 -13.54 4.20
N SER A 587 -21.40 -13.70 5.47
CA SER A 587 -22.53 -14.52 5.89
C SER A 587 -23.76 -13.65 6.17
N ALA A 588 -24.87 -13.94 5.48
CA ALA A 588 -26.15 -13.27 5.70
C ALA A 588 -26.77 -13.61 7.08
N ASP A 589 -26.36 -14.73 7.67
CA ASP A 589 -26.85 -15.22 8.97
C ASP A 589 -26.17 -14.52 10.15
N VAL A 590 -25.06 -13.82 9.92
CA VAL A 590 -24.36 -13.09 10.97
C VAL A 590 -24.97 -11.70 11.11
N ALA A 591 -25.66 -11.46 12.22
CA ALA A 591 -26.12 -10.14 12.58
C ALA A 591 -24.94 -9.28 13.06
N VAL A 592 -24.31 -8.57 12.12
CA VAL A 592 -23.26 -7.60 12.41
C VAL A 592 -23.91 -6.28 12.84
N ASP A 593 -23.75 -5.92 14.10
CA ASP A 593 -23.98 -4.54 14.56
C ASP A 593 -22.63 -3.82 14.55
N TYR A 594 -22.40 -2.96 13.56
CA TYR A 594 -21.17 -2.18 13.46
C TYR A 594 -21.00 -1.15 14.60
N LYS A 595 -22.08 -0.84 15.32
CA LYS A 595 -22.06 -0.05 16.57
C LYS A 595 -21.99 -0.93 17.82
N GLY A 596 -22.18 -2.24 17.65
CA GLY A 596 -22.15 -3.23 18.69
C GLY A 596 -20.73 -3.51 19.19
N TRP A 597 -20.64 -4.02 20.41
CA TRP A 597 -19.37 -4.28 21.08
C TRP A 597 -18.78 -5.66 20.79
N THR A 598 -19.54 -6.53 20.14
CA THR A 598 -19.16 -7.91 19.80
C THR A 598 -19.78 -8.31 18.48
N ILE A 599 -19.04 -9.06 17.65
CA ILE A 599 -19.55 -9.62 16.41
C ILE A 599 -19.50 -11.15 16.50
N PRO A 600 -20.61 -11.88 16.27
CA PRO A 600 -20.60 -13.33 16.29
C PRO A 600 -19.52 -13.91 15.35
N GLY A 601 -18.74 -14.86 15.84
CA GLY A 601 -17.66 -15.50 15.07
C GLY A 601 -16.37 -14.68 14.95
N VAL A 602 -16.33 -13.44 15.43
CA VAL A 602 -15.10 -12.61 15.45
C VAL A 602 -14.52 -12.62 16.86
N ARG A 603 -13.21 -12.90 16.96
CA ARG A 603 -12.48 -12.80 18.22
C ARG A 603 -11.94 -11.38 18.39
N SER A 604 -12.42 -10.68 19.41
CA SER A 604 -11.83 -9.40 19.83
C SER A 604 -10.47 -9.63 20.48
N VAL A 605 -9.55 -8.65 20.38
CA VAL A 605 -8.21 -8.75 21.00
C VAL A 605 -7.78 -7.47 21.68
N ARG A 606 -7.07 -7.60 22.80
CA ARG A 606 -6.41 -6.48 23.47
C ARG A 606 -5.06 -6.24 22.79
N VAL A 607 -4.80 -5.01 22.38
CA VAL A 607 -3.52 -4.63 21.75
C VAL A 607 -2.76 -3.70 22.68
N GLU A 608 -1.56 -4.11 23.03
CA GLU A 608 -0.59 -3.31 23.78
C GLU A 608 0.64 -3.05 22.90
N VAL A 609 1.06 -1.79 22.87
CA VAL A 609 2.24 -1.34 22.13
C VAL A 609 3.16 -0.62 23.09
N GLU A 610 4.29 -1.24 23.40
CA GLU A 610 5.39 -0.57 24.11
C GLU A 610 6.33 0.03 23.07
N VAL A 611 6.55 1.35 23.12
CA VAL A 611 7.52 2.03 22.23
C VAL A 611 8.81 2.25 22.99
N LEU A 612 9.90 1.60 22.57
CA LEU A 612 11.18 1.63 23.27
C LEU A 612 12.11 2.69 22.68
N SER A 613 12.30 2.66 21.36
CA SER A 613 13.29 3.47 20.66
C SER A 613 12.90 3.65 19.19
N ALA A 614 13.61 4.48 18.45
CA ALA A 614 13.61 4.47 16.99
C ALA A 614 15.04 4.47 16.47
N LEU A 615 15.23 3.93 15.27
CA LEU A 615 16.52 3.80 14.62
C LEU A 615 16.53 4.61 13.33
N PHE A 616 17.67 5.24 13.04
CA PHE A 616 17.97 5.90 11.77
C PHE A 616 16.97 6.98 11.33
N LEU A 617 16.29 7.66 12.26
CA LEU A 617 15.41 8.80 11.92
C LEU A 617 16.17 9.94 11.22
N SER A 618 17.50 10.00 11.39
CA SER A 618 18.40 10.89 10.67
C SER A 618 18.39 10.70 9.15
N THR A 619 17.93 9.56 8.64
CA THR A 619 17.84 9.31 7.19
C THR A 619 16.58 9.91 6.56
N LEU A 620 15.65 10.46 7.36
CA LEU A 620 14.33 10.95 6.92
C LEU A 620 14.32 12.31 6.21
N GLY A 621 15.44 12.77 5.64
CA GLY A 621 15.44 13.75 4.54
C GLY A 621 14.86 15.17 4.73
N VAL A 622 14.54 15.67 5.93
CA VAL A 622 14.00 17.04 6.10
C VAL A 622 15.10 18.11 6.28
N ASN A 623 15.67 18.60 5.16
CA ASN A 623 16.47 19.84 5.04
C ASN A 623 17.78 19.99 5.86
N LYS A 624 18.60 20.98 5.49
CA LYS A 624 19.91 21.36 6.07
C LYS A 624 19.92 21.66 7.59
N THR A 625 18.76 21.64 8.24
CA THR A 625 18.55 21.89 9.68
C THR A 625 18.55 20.61 10.53
N MET A 626 18.81 19.43 9.94
CA MET A 626 18.93 18.10 10.59
C MET A 626 20.03 17.99 11.68
N LYS A 627 20.63 19.09 12.13
CA LYS A 627 21.47 19.10 13.33
C LYS A 627 20.56 18.86 14.54
N THR A 628 20.33 17.57 14.80
CA THR A 628 19.76 16.97 15.99
C THR A 628 18.24 17.16 16.14
N LEU A 629 17.47 16.39 15.36
CA LEU A 629 16.01 16.33 15.47
C LEU A 629 15.60 15.98 16.90
N SER A 630 14.56 16.67 17.37
CA SER A 630 13.85 16.28 18.57
C SER A 630 12.55 15.61 18.14
N THR A 631 12.34 14.36 18.54
CA THR A 631 11.26 13.52 18.02
C THR A 631 10.44 12.92 19.15
N GLN A 632 9.19 12.59 18.84
CA GLN A 632 8.32 11.74 19.64
C GLN A 632 7.58 10.79 18.70
N VAL A 633 7.13 9.66 19.22
CA VAL A 633 6.30 8.70 18.47
C VAL A 633 4.86 8.81 18.94
N GLN A 634 3.92 8.84 18.00
CA GLN A 634 2.50 8.68 18.26
C GLN A 634 2.06 7.32 17.74
N VAL A 635 1.24 6.61 18.52
CA VAL A 635 0.63 5.34 18.10
C VAL A 635 -0.88 5.44 18.26
N ASP A 636 -1.60 5.50 17.16
CA ASP A 636 -3.06 5.53 17.17
C ASP A 636 -3.63 4.18 16.75
N LEU A 637 -4.82 3.87 17.26
CA LEU A 637 -5.63 2.75 16.78
C LEU A 637 -6.77 3.31 15.96
N TYR A 638 -6.87 2.83 14.73
CA TYR A 638 -7.97 3.02 13.83
C TYR A 638 -8.85 1.77 13.88
N ASP A 639 -10.09 1.94 14.36
CA ASP A 639 -11.08 0.88 14.58
C ASP A 639 -12.50 1.51 14.55
N THR A 640 -13.54 0.69 14.39
CA THR A 640 -14.94 1.11 14.11
C THR A 640 -15.48 2.30 14.95
N PHE A 641 -16.29 3.17 14.29
CA PHE A 641 -17.16 4.33 14.66
C PHE A 641 -16.79 5.26 15.84
N ASN A 642 -15.93 4.83 16.75
CA ASN A 642 -15.51 5.51 17.95
C ASN A 642 -13.99 5.53 17.95
N ASP A 643 -13.44 6.45 17.14
CA ASP A 643 -12.02 6.84 17.03
C ASP A 643 -11.49 7.51 18.32
N HIS A 644 -11.91 7.00 19.49
CA HIS A 644 -11.44 7.41 20.81
C HIS A 644 -9.94 7.18 21.00
N CYS A 645 -9.22 6.69 20.01
CA CYS A 645 -7.78 6.43 20.08
C CYS A 645 -6.99 7.10 18.96
N VAL A 646 -7.57 8.10 18.25
CA VAL A 646 -6.85 8.85 17.21
C VAL A 646 -6.44 10.23 17.70
N GLY A 647 -5.18 10.63 17.44
CA GLY A 647 -4.69 11.99 17.68
C GLY A 647 -4.63 12.41 19.15
N LYS A 648 -4.84 11.47 20.10
CA LYS A 648 -4.88 11.79 21.52
C LYS A 648 -3.46 12.01 22.04
N LYS A 649 -3.25 13.05 22.85
CA LYS A 649 -1.96 13.31 23.52
C LYS A 649 -1.47 12.12 24.36
N ARG A 650 -2.39 11.32 24.91
CA ARG A 650 -2.08 10.10 25.69
C ARG A 650 -1.38 9.00 24.88
N ASN A 651 -1.47 9.08 23.55
CA ASN A 651 -0.89 8.14 22.61
C ASN A 651 0.49 8.57 22.10
N ARG A 652 1.15 9.52 22.80
CA ARG A 652 2.44 10.07 22.42
C ARG A 652 3.48 9.73 23.45
N THR A 653 4.68 9.38 22.99
CA THR A 653 5.85 9.26 23.85
C THR A 653 6.31 10.64 24.33
N ALA A 654 7.24 10.66 25.28
CA ALA A 654 8.02 11.86 25.56
C ALA A 654 8.84 12.28 24.32
N VAL A 655 9.17 13.58 24.25
CA VAL A 655 10.04 14.13 23.21
C VAL A 655 11.49 13.86 23.59
N VAL A 656 12.18 13.07 22.77
CA VAL A 656 13.63 12.89 22.86
C VAL A 656 14.29 14.01 22.09
N LYS A 657 15.10 14.81 22.77
CA LYS A 657 15.77 15.95 22.16
C LYS A 657 17.10 15.55 21.57
N HIS A 658 17.37 16.10 20.39
CA HIS A 658 18.70 16.10 19.79
C HIS A 658 19.34 14.72 19.52
N ASN A 659 18.54 13.65 19.44
CA ASN A 659 18.99 12.33 19.03
C ASN A 659 18.06 11.80 17.93
N SER A 660 18.63 11.50 16.76
CA SER A 660 17.91 10.98 15.60
C SER A 660 18.52 9.69 15.05
N VAL A 661 19.59 9.16 15.66
CA VAL A 661 20.18 7.89 15.22
C VAL A 661 19.54 6.74 15.99
N ASN A 662 19.40 6.90 17.30
CA ASN A 662 18.86 5.89 18.21
C ASN A 662 18.09 6.50 19.41
N PRO A 663 17.14 7.45 19.22
CA PRO A 663 16.39 8.02 20.33
C PRO A 663 15.71 6.93 21.17
N ALA A 664 15.89 6.97 22.49
CA ALA A 664 15.21 6.11 23.45
C ALA A 664 14.02 6.87 24.04
N TYR A 665 12.80 6.37 23.84
CA TYR A 665 11.55 7.05 24.24
C TYR A 665 11.07 6.66 25.64
N VAL A 666 11.90 5.93 26.39
CA VAL A 666 11.62 5.50 27.75
C VAL A 666 12.47 6.35 28.69
N ASP A 667 11.82 7.17 29.53
CA ASP A 667 12.48 8.12 30.44
C ASP A 667 13.25 7.41 31.58
N ASP A 668 12.77 6.25 32.02
CA ASP A 668 13.35 5.38 33.06
C ASP A 668 12.80 3.96 32.87
N SER A 669 13.61 2.93 33.13
CA SER A 669 13.20 1.51 33.20
C SER A 669 11.92 1.28 34.02
N ALA A 670 11.68 2.10 35.04
CA ALA A 670 10.47 2.06 35.88
C ALA A 670 9.22 2.70 35.25
N LYS A 671 9.35 3.44 34.13
CA LYS A 671 8.26 4.18 33.46
C LYS A 671 8.21 3.84 31.97
N ARG A 672 7.91 2.58 31.67
CA ARG A 672 7.64 2.09 30.31
C ARG A 672 6.38 2.77 29.76
N THR A 673 6.48 3.34 28.55
CA THR A 673 5.31 3.88 27.85
C THR A 673 4.63 2.75 27.09
N VAL A 674 3.58 2.18 27.68
CA VAL A 674 2.74 1.16 27.05
C VAL A 674 1.42 1.80 26.64
N PHE A 675 1.19 1.87 25.33
CA PHE A 675 -0.10 2.25 24.79
C PHE A 675 -1.03 1.04 24.82
N VAL A 676 -2.07 1.13 25.64
CA VAL A 676 -3.08 0.09 25.77
C VAL A 676 -4.32 0.56 25.03
N PHE A 677 -4.69 -0.18 23.98
CA PHE A 677 -5.89 0.12 23.20
C PHE A 677 -7.07 -0.71 23.69
N GLU A 678 -7.84 -0.09 24.59
CA GLU A 678 -9.09 -0.62 25.15
C GLU A 678 -10.22 0.37 24.86
N LYS A 679 -11.39 -0.13 24.47
CA LYS A 679 -12.62 0.66 24.49
C LYS A 679 -13.34 0.41 25.82
N VAL A 680 -13.27 1.38 26.73
CA VAL A 680 -14.17 1.44 27.89
C VAL A 680 -15.46 2.08 27.42
N GLY A 681 -16.60 1.40 27.56
CA GLY A 681 -17.89 1.93 27.11
C GLY A 681 -18.30 3.15 27.91
N ASP A 682 -18.25 4.35 27.30
CA ASP A 682 -18.76 5.59 27.92
C ASP A 682 -20.26 5.49 28.26
N SER A 683 -21.03 4.64 27.57
CA SER A 683 -22.44 4.39 27.89
C SER A 683 -22.67 3.58 29.16
N VAL A 684 -21.63 2.99 29.76
CA VAL A 684 -21.73 2.25 31.03
C VAL A 684 -21.47 3.16 32.25
N VAL A 685 -20.97 4.38 32.03
CA VAL A 685 -20.60 5.32 33.11
C VAL A 685 -21.71 6.35 33.41
N LEU A 686 -22.81 6.36 32.64
CA LEU A 686 -23.89 7.35 32.81
C LEU A 686 -24.70 7.22 34.12
N GLU A 687 -24.46 6.20 34.96
CA GLU A 687 -25.08 6.09 36.29
C GLU A 687 -24.09 5.73 37.42
N GLY A 688 -22.80 6.01 37.26
CA GLY A 688 -21.85 5.98 38.38
C GLY A 688 -21.58 4.60 39.02
N LYS A 689 -21.99 3.50 38.40
CA LYS A 689 -21.62 2.13 38.81
C LYS A 689 -21.01 1.39 37.63
N GLN A 690 -19.75 0.95 37.76
CA GLN A 690 -19.23 -0.12 36.91
C GLN A 690 -20.05 -1.39 37.21
N PRO A 691 -20.70 -2.02 36.22
CA PRO A 691 -21.32 -3.32 36.41
C PRO A 691 -20.19 -4.35 36.58
N GLU A 692 -20.18 -5.03 37.73
CA GLU A 692 -19.30 -6.18 37.94
C GLU A 692 -19.56 -7.23 36.85
N GLY A 693 -18.51 -7.64 36.13
CA GLY A 693 -18.58 -8.75 35.17
C GLY A 693 -18.74 -8.37 33.69
N ILE A 694 -18.72 -7.09 33.30
CA ILE A 694 -18.61 -6.71 31.87
C ILE A 694 -17.14 -6.79 31.45
N PRO A 695 -16.76 -7.61 30.45
CA PRO A 695 -15.37 -7.68 29.99
C PRO A 695 -14.91 -6.32 29.47
N MET A 696 -13.68 -5.91 29.80
CA MET A 696 -13.05 -4.72 29.19
C MET A 696 -12.93 -4.97 27.68
N ILE A 697 -13.67 -4.23 26.85
CA ILE A 697 -13.77 -4.58 25.44
C ILE A 697 -12.63 -3.98 24.62
N GLN A 698 -12.15 -4.88 23.78
CA GLN A 698 -10.94 -4.98 23.00
C GLN A 698 -11.14 -4.42 21.59
N VAL A 699 -10.11 -4.47 20.74
CA VAL A 699 -10.24 -4.24 19.30
C VAL A 699 -11.31 -5.19 18.74
N ILE A 700 -12.44 -4.64 18.30
CA ILE A 700 -13.67 -5.41 18.02
C ILE A 700 -13.46 -6.27 16.76
N LYS A 701 -12.75 -5.71 15.78
CA LYS A 701 -12.53 -6.35 14.48
C LYS A 701 -11.07 -6.25 14.04
N PRO A 702 -10.18 -7.11 14.55
CA PRO A 702 -8.74 -7.03 14.29
C PRO A 702 -8.35 -7.10 12.82
N GLU A 703 -9.16 -7.82 12.01
CA GLU A 703 -8.95 -7.93 10.56
C GLU A 703 -9.08 -6.59 9.83
N PHE A 704 -9.72 -5.59 10.44
CA PHE A 704 -9.88 -4.24 9.90
C PHE A 704 -9.51 -3.12 10.85
N ALA A 705 -8.79 -3.46 11.90
CA ALA A 705 -8.20 -2.47 12.77
C ALA A 705 -6.76 -2.25 12.36
N PHE A 706 -6.31 -1.00 12.39
CA PHE A 706 -4.96 -0.63 12.00
C PHE A 706 -4.29 0.15 13.13
N LEU A 707 -3.09 -0.25 13.51
CA LEU A 707 -2.21 0.62 14.28
C LEU A 707 -1.56 1.61 13.32
N HIS A 708 -1.46 2.86 13.74
CA HIS A 708 -0.72 3.88 13.01
C HIS A 708 0.39 4.48 13.85
N PHE A 709 1.62 4.26 13.41
CA PHE A 709 2.81 4.88 13.95
C PHE A 709 3.07 6.19 13.21
N THR A 710 3.23 7.28 13.94
CA THR A 710 3.69 8.58 13.40
C THR A 710 4.93 9.03 14.14
N VAL A 711 5.97 9.44 13.40
CA VAL A 711 7.10 10.16 13.97
C VAL A 711 6.87 11.65 13.81
N ILE A 712 6.83 12.37 14.94
CA ILE A 712 6.52 13.80 15.01
C ILE A 712 7.73 14.56 15.52
N THR A 713 8.08 15.67 14.88
CA THR A 713 9.15 16.57 15.34
C THR A 713 8.66 17.50 16.45
N ASN A 714 9.59 18.18 17.14
CA ASN A 714 9.27 19.26 18.07
C ASN A 714 8.45 20.42 17.47
N SER A 715 8.49 20.63 16.15
CA SER A 715 7.65 21.61 15.45
C SER A 715 6.23 21.10 15.22
N GLY A 716 5.90 19.87 15.62
CA GLY A 716 4.62 19.21 15.37
C GLY A 716 4.48 18.66 13.95
N LYS A 717 5.55 18.63 13.15
CA LYS A 717 5.53 18.11 11.78
C LYS A 717 5.66 16.59 11.80
N GLU A 718 4.80 15.89 11.08
CA GLU A 718 4.97 14.46 10.78
C GLU A 718 6.06 14.29 9.72
N ILE A 719 7.00 13.37 9.97
CA ILE A 719 8.14 13.13 9.05
C ILE A 719 8.18 11.71 8.49
N ALA A 720 7.41 10.80 9.09
CA ALA A 720 7.31 9.41 8.71
C ALA A 720 6.09 8.78 9.38
N GLN A 721 5.50 7.78 8.73
CA GLN A 721 4.37 7.04 9.27
C GLN A 721 4.39 5.56 8.90
N ARG A 722 3.63 4.72 9.61
CA ARG A 722 3.32 3.36 9.18
C ARG A 722 1.96 2.92 9.72
N PHE A 723 1.05 2.54 8.83
CA PHE A 723 -0.12 1.74 9.19
C PHE A 723 0.22 0.24 9.20
N MET A 724 -0.31 -0.48 10.19
CA MET A 724 -0.14 -1.93 10.33
C MET A 724 -1.48 -2.60 10.66
N PRO A 725 -1.92 -3.61 9.89
CA PRO A 725 -3.14 -4.35 10.20
C PRO A 725 -2.95 -5.18 11.48
N VAL A 726 -3.83 -4.99 12.46
CA VAL A 726 -3.72 -5.62 13.80
C VAL A 726 -3.64 -7.14 13.70
N HIS A 727 -4.39 -7.73 12.78
CA HIS A 727 -4.43 -9.18 12.59
C HIS A 727 -3.15 -9.81 12.02
N ARG A 728 -2.21 -9.00 11.51
CA ARG A 728 -0.91 -9.45 10.97
C ARG A 728 0.27 -9.15 11.88
N ILE A 729 0.05 -8.41 12.97
CA ILE A 729 1.11 -8.04 13.90
C ILE A 729 1.77 -9.30 14.49
N ARG A 730 3.09 -9.30 14.52
CA ARG A 730 3.89 -10.31 15.21
C ARG A 730 4.06 -9.95 16.68
N GLN A 731 3.85 -10.91 17.57
CA GLN A 731 4.04 -10.70 19.00
C GLN A 731 5.52 -10.57 19.38
N GLY A 732 5.81 -9.84 20.46
CA GLY A 732 7.18 -9.65 20.97
C GLY A 732 7.88 -8.42 20.38
N MET A 733 9.21 -8.43 20.40
CA MET A 733 10.04 -7.32 19.91
C MET A 733 10.09 -7.28 18.38
N ASN A 734 9.83 -6.10 17.82
CA ASN A 734 9.80 -5.87 16.39
C ASN A 734 10.38 -4.48 16.04
N LEU A 735 10.90 -4.37 14.82
CA LEU A 735 11.30 -3.09 14.23
C LEU A 735 10.28 -2.71 13.16
N VAL A 736 9.39 -1.77 13.47
CA VAL A 736 8.40 -1.25 12.54
C VAL A 736 9.09 -0.34 11.55
N ILE A 737 9.23 -0.80 10.31
CA ILE A 737 9.86 -0.01 9.24
C ILE A 737 8.93 1.11 8.81
N LEU A 738 9.43 2.34 8.81
CA LEU A 738 8.65 3.53 8.52
C LEU A 738 8.48 3.77 7.01
N ARG A 739 7.41 4.47 6.66
CA ARG A 739 7.01 4.83 5.29
C ARG A 739 6.79 6.33 5.15
N SER A 740 6.83 6.81 3.91
CA SER A 740 6.44 8.17 3.56
C SER A 740 4.93 8.38 3.74
N GLU A 741 4.50 9.63 3.55
CA GLU A 741 3.08 9.99 3.44
C GLU A 741 2.38 9.29 2.26
N THR A 742 3.13 8.83 1.26
CA THR A 742 2.65 8.11 0.05
C THR A 742 2.69 6.57 0.24
N ASN A 743 2.94 6.12 1.48
CA ASN A 743 3.16 4.73 1.88
C ASN A 743 4.35 4.04 1.15
N GLN A 744 5.36 4.80 0.73
CA GLN A 744 6.60 4.26 0.15
C GLN A 744 7.69 4.05 1.20
N TRP A 745 8.63 3.14 0.94
CA TRP A 745 9.76 2.84 1.83
C TRP A 745 10.72 4.03 1.94
N ILE A 746 11.01 4.50 3.16
CA ILE A 746 11.91 5.65 3.40
C ILE A 746 13.15 5.28 4.20
N GLY A 747 14.11 4.65 3.51
CA GLY A 747 15.38 4.24 4.10
C GLY A 747 15.23 3.25 5.26
N PRO A 748 16.25 3.11 6.12
CA PRO A 748 16.23 2.20 7.27
C PRO A 748 15.54 2.79 8.51
N ALA A 749 14.78 3.88 8.39
CA ALA A 749 14.12 4.49 9.54
C ALA A 749 13.07 3.54 10.12
N SER A 750 13.13 3.28 11.43
CA SER A 750 12.24 2.32 12.09
C SER A 750 11.95 2.65 13.54
N VAL A 751 10.86 2.10 14.09
CA VAL A 751 10.51 2.20 15.51
C VAL A 751 10.65 0.83 16.15
N LEU A 752 11.43 0.73 17.23
CA LEU A 752 11.57 -0.47 18.05
C LEU A 752 10.42 -0.56 19.05
N VAL A 753 9.64 -1.62 18.96
CA VAL A 753 8.41 -1.81 19.74
C VAL A 753 8.29 -3.24 20.29
N ARG A 754 7.59 -3.38 21.41
CA ARG A 754 7.07 -4.66 21.90
C ARG A 754 5.57 -4.72 21.64
N PHE A 755 5.13 -5.71 20.88
CA PHE A 755 3.70 -6.01 20.71
C PHE A 755 3.24 -7.10 21.66
N SER A 756 2.08 -6.90 22.27
CA SER A 756 1.35 -7.90 23.05
C SER A 756 -0.10 -7.89 22.59
N VAL A 757 -0.54 -9.00 22.00
CA VAL A 757 -1.90 -9.18 21.49
C VAL A 757 -2.53 -10.35 22.24
N ARG A 758 -3.64 -10.11 22.95
CA ARG A 758 -4.25 -11.09 23.88
C ARG A 758 -5.74 -11.24 23.68
#